data_AF-A0A561E110-F1
#
_entry.id   AF-A0A561E110-F1
#
_cell.length_a   1.000
_cell.length_b   1.000
_cell.length_c   1.000
_cell.angle_alpha   90.00
_cell.angle_beta   90.00
_cell.angle_gamma   90.00
#
_symmetry.space_group_name_H-M   'P 1'
#
loop_
_entity.id
_entity.type
_entity.pdbx_description
1 polymer ?
#
loop_
_entity_poly.entity_id
_entity_poly.type
_entity_poly.pdbx_seq_one_letter_code
_entity_poly.pdbx_strand_id
1 'polypeptide(L)'
;MPIPETQYSVVGYDSQSAPYPAPPSLDGTAAAAIDGDYGTEWTSSYNGSTDSPMPHWLTIDTGKTYDMTGVDYSVKLGNGEIAKYRIYATSSASVAKNTSSKGWGAPVATGTFAAPTSNTEIQLATFTHPVWARYVKFVALSSIDGSSLASASELRVQARGSYGTPLYSVSTGSLGSSTSADDTPASPFIDKNGTFYYESAHADYGLTDGRAWDFFSGTNMDTATADAALDNAVNPANSNDSNADTTERCNNSPTGLTSTYAPSGSGYAERNYCDLTQVWVDPDTGNWYGLVHNEFTPQPFGDGLHYDAIDFAVSMNQGKTWKIVGHAITSPYSTTREDTKAFPQETYYYGDGDPRLYVDTASGYFYVYYGSRVVDKQGGWVAFYEHVARAPISGKMATGTWRKYYDGSWSQPGIGGKESNLVPISSTNTTGYTPPSKEYNPMTPGTGTQQIVAGTMPNTSPLFVMDITYDAYLGLYIGEPQNPDQSGNEPQQYYATKSLSDPKWFLLGDSGGSYLTASWYRWFLDGSNATSSSIVGKSFRSYCAYGCNNGSYEQYANITVNTSAPAAPVEVGAKYRIGSQNGGVLTQMSSTSAAVSSRGKGNSNWSGWIFSSNGDGSYTIRNAKTGERLGVDSGTTKDRAWGTAPTVTAATGAPTVGQEWFVVPTVNPTTGLPNGGVRLVNRYSGLVLGMSSGRTDAVATTPARTWNDATNTVDSMPLVSEQVLSLKRY
;
A
#
# COMPACT_ATOMS: atom_id res chain seq x y z
N MET A 1 19.63 -22.66 -4.03
CA MET A 1 19.52 -22.14 -2.65
C MET A 1 18.04 -22.08 -2.31
N PRO A 2 17.66 -22.38 -1.06
CA PRO A 2 16.25 -22.36 -0.66
C PRO A 2 15.72 -20.94 -0.75
N ILE A 3 14.50 -20.79 -1.29
CA ILE A 3 13.75 -19.53 -1.24
C ILE A 3 13.24 -19.38 0.20
N PRO A 4 13.33 -18.19 0.83
CA PRO A 4 12.85 -17.97 2.20
C PRO A 4 11.38 -18.35 2.36
N GLU A 5 11.07 -19.17 3.36
CA GLU A 5 9.71 -19.59 3.70
C GLU A 5 8.82 -18.41 4.13
N THR A 6 9.40 -17.29 4.58
CA THR A 6 8.69 -16.02 4.86
C THR A 6 8.00 -15.41 3.63
N GLN A 7 8.17 -16.01 2.46
CA GLN A 7 7.48 -15.65 1.22
C GLN A 7 6.41 -16.67 0.83
N TYR A 8 6.30 -17.77 1.56
CA TYR A 8 5.45 -18.89 1.19
C TYR A 8 4.03 -18.70 1.68
N SER A 9 3.09 -19.27 0.94
CA SER A 9 1.74 -19.51 1.43
C SER A 9 1.20 -20.81 0.86
N VAL A 10 0.32 -21.47 1.61
CA VAL A 10 -0.37 -22.69 1.13
C VAL A 10 -1.54 -22.29 0.24
N VAL A 11 -1.56 -22.79 -0.99
CA VAL A 11 -2.62 -22.53 -1.98
C VAL A 11 -3.73 -23.57 -1.91
N GLY A 12 -3.40 -24.79 -1.47
CA GLY A 12 -4.34 -25.87 -1.30
C GLY A 12 -3.64 -27.16 -0.89
N TYR A 13 -4.43 -28.11 -0.41
CA TYR A 13 -4.01 -29.45 0.00
C TYR A 13 -5.19 -30.41 -0.15
N ASP A 14 -4.96 -31.72 -0.15
CA ASP A 14 -6.04 -32.71 -0.17
C ASP A 14 -6.62 -32.96 1.23
N SER A 15 -5.75 -33.07 2.23
CA SER A 15 -6.13 -33.36 3.61
C SER A 15 -5.07 -32.84 4.58
N GLN A 16 -5.50 -32.61 5.82
CA GLN A 16 -4.61 -32.33 6.95
C GLN A 16 -5.26 -32.83 8.25
N SER A 17 -4.46 -33.03 9.28
CA SER A 17 -4.94 -33.32 10.63
C SER A 17 -5.43 -32.05 11.35
N ALA A 18 -6.12 -32.23 12.48
CA ALA A 18 -6.52 -31.10 13.31
C ALA A 18 -5.29 -30.49 14.00
N PRO A 19 -5.22 -29.16 14.18
CA PRO A 19 -4.14 -28.52 14.92
C PRO A 19 -3.93 -29.12 16.31
N TYR A 20 -2.69 -29.45 16.66
CA TYR A 20 -2.34 -29.99 17.98
C TYR A 20 -1.12 -29.27 18.61
N PRO A 21 -1.12 -28.96 19.92
CA PRO A 21 -2.28 -28.91 20.81
C PRO A 21 -3.37 -28.00 20.23
N ALA A 22 -4.59 -28.05 20.80
CA ALA A 22 -5.74 -27.33 20.27
C ALA A 22 -5.41 -25.84 19.97
N PRO A 23 -6.04 -25.23 18.94
CA PRO A 23 -5.67 -23.91 18.43
C PRO A 23 -5.44 -22.83 19.51
N PRO A 24 -4.47 -21.92 19.33
CA PRO A 24 -3.69 -21.68 18.10
C PRO A 24 -2.39 -22.53 18.04
N SER A 25 -2.37 -23.56 17.20
CA SER A 25 -1.18 -24.34 16.81
C SER A 25 -1.18 -24.53 15.30
N LEU A 26 -0.01 -24.65 14.68
CA LEU A 26 0.13 -25.02 13.26
C LEU A 26 0.41 -26.50 13.06
N ASP A 27 0.93 -27.19 14.08
CA ASP A 27 1.31 -28.61 13.99
C ASP A 27 0.09 -29.47 13.63
N GLY A 28 0.28 -30.31 12.62
CA GLY A 28 -0.75 -31.09 11.95
C GLY A 28 -1.36 -30.45 10.70
N THR A 29 -1.20 -29.15 10.48
CA THR A 29 -1.79 -28.41 9.35
C THR A 29 -0.82 -28.26 8.17
N ALA A 30 -1.34 -28.03 6.95
CA ALA A 30 -0.49 -27.79 5.78
C ALA A 30 0.44 -26.58 5.92
N ALA A 31 0.10 -25.61 6.79
CA ALA A 31 0.91 -24.42 7.02
C ALA A 31 2.18 -24.72 7.83
N ALA A 32 2.19 -25.78 8.64
CA ALA A 32 3.38 -26.19 9.38
C ALA A 32 4.51 -26.69 8.46
N ALA A 33 4.20 -27.20 7.27
CA ALA A 33 5.22 -27.62 6.31
C ALA A 33 6.09 -26.48 5.73
N ILE A 34 5.81 -25.22 6.09
CA ILE A 34 6.45 -24.02 5.53
C ILE A 34 6.66 -22.93 6.59
N ASP A 35 6.69 -23.28 7.88
CA ASP A 35 6.80 -22.29 8.98
C ASP A 35 8.24 -22.08 9.47
N GLY A 36 9.19 -22.92 9.04
CA GLY A 36 10.60 -22.86 9.39
C GLY A 36 10.94 -23.55 10.72
N ASP A 37 9.97 -24.24 11.34
CA ASP A 37 10.10 -24.99 12.59
C ASP A 37 9.99 -26.51 12.38
N TYR A 38 11.13 -27.21 12.40
CA TYR A 38 11.17 -28.68 12.36
C TYR A 38 10.45 -29.37 13.53
N GLY A 39 10.02 -28.63 14.55
CA GLY A 39 9.19 -29.08 15.65
C GLY A 39 7.70 -29.22 15.31
N THR A 40 7.23 -28.61 14.23
CA THR A 40 5.88 -28.75 13.68
C THR A 40 5.92 -29.58 12.38
N GLU A 41 4.78 -30.10 11.92
CA GLU A 41 4.67 -30.70 10.59
C GLU A 41 3.26 -30.65 10.03
N TRP A 42 3.14 -30.64 8.71
CA TRP A 42 1.91 -31.08 8.06
C TRP A 42 1.78 -32.59 8.25
N THR A 43 0.58 -33.06 8.57
CA THR A 43 0.21 -34.49 8.57
C THR A 43 -1.12 -34.63 7.85
N SER A 44 -1.22 -35.58 6.91
CA SER A 44 -2.50 -35.95 6.28
C SER A 44 -3.55 -36.35 7.32
N SER A 45 -4.83 -36.22 7.00
CA SER A 45 -5.89 -36.54 7.98
C SER A 45 -5.86 -38.01 8.40
N TYR A 46 -5.76 -38.25 9.72
CA TYR A 46 -5.92 -39.56 10.35
C TYR A 46 -7.15 -39.53 11.27
N ASN A 47 -8.09 -40.46 11.09
CA ASN A 47 -9.28 -40.61 11.93
C ASN A 47 -9.27 -42.03 12.50
N GLY A 48 -8.64 -42.23 13.67
CA GLY A 48 -8.27 -43.46 14.41
C GLY A 48 -8.93 -44.83 14.13
N SER A 49 -9.23 -45.14 12.87
CA SER A 49 -9.82 -46.38 12.35
C SER A 49 -9.70 -46.50 10.81
N THR A 50 -9.54 -45.40 10.04
CA THR A 50 -9.16 -45.44 8.61
C THR A 50 -8.47 -44.15 8.17
N ASP A 51 -7.22 -44.25 7.69
CA ASP A 51 -6.50 -43.15 7.05
C ASP A 51 -7.03 -42.90 5.63
N SER A 52 -6.95 -41.66 5.15
CA SER A 52 -7.28 -41.35 3.76
C SER A 52 -6.29 -42.06 2.82
N PRO A 53 -6.72 -42.67 1.71
CA PRO A 53 -5.80 -43.38 0.83
C PRO A 53 -4.87 -42.39 0.10
N MET A 54 -3.60 -42.76 -0.02
CA MET A 54 -2.63 -42.10 -0.90
C MET A 54 -3.18 -42.00 -2.35
N PRO A 55 -2.81 -40.95 -3.12
CA PRO A 55 -1.78 -39.95 -2.82
C PRO A 55 -2.29 -38.72 -2.06
N HIS A 56 -1.41 -38.15 -1.24
CA HIS A 56 -1.61 -36.85 -0.57
C HIS A 56 -0.83 -35.74 -1.27
N TRP A 57 -1.28 -34.50 -1.17
CA TRP A 57 -0.62 -33.36 -1.79
C TRP A 57 -0.88 -32.04 -1.08
N LEU A 58 0.08 -31.13 -1.20
CA LEU A 58 -0.10 -29.72 -0.94
C LEU A 58 0.53 -28.88 -2.06
N THR A 59 0.07 -27.64 -2.18
CA THR A 59 0.57 -26.66 -3.16
C THR A 59 1.09 -25.43 -2.44
N ILE A 60 2.34 -25.06 -2.72
CA ILE A 60 3.04 -23.91 -2.16
C ILE A 60 3.07 -22.80 -3.22
N ASP A 61 2.75 -21.58 -2.83
CA ASP A 61 3.07 -20.34 -3.56
C ASP A 61 4.33 -19.74 -2.96
N THR A 62 5.39 -19.56 -3.75
CA THR A 62 6.67 -18.96 -3.29
C THR A 62 6.66 -17.43 -3.28
N GLY A 63 5.51 -16.79 -3.50
CA GLY A 63 5.30 -15.34 -3.48
C GLY A 63 5.60 -14.64 -4.81
N LYS A 64 6.59 -15.12 -5.57
CA LYS A 64 6.92 -14.66 -6.93
C LYS A 64 7.47 -15.81 -7.79
N THR A 65 7.75 -15.52 -9.07
CA THR A 65 8.36 -16.50 -9.98
C THR A 65 9.88 -16.58 -9.75
N TYR A 66 10.40 -17.81 -9.82
CA TYR A 66 11.81 -18.15 -9.63
C TYR A 66 12.26 -19.16 -10.69
N ASP A 67 13.56 -19.24 -10.92
CA ASP A 67 14.19 -20.32 -11.67
C ASP A 67 14.44 -21.51 -10.73
N MET A 68 13.39 -22.28 -10.47
CA MET A 68 13.32 -23.32 -9.44
C MET A 68 14.07 -24.58 -9.84
N THR A 69 14.77 -25.19 -8.89
CA THR A 69 15.68 -26.32 -9.14
C THR A 69 15.38 -27.56 -8.29
N GLY A 70 14.51 -27.47 -7.29
CA GLY A 70 14.22 -28.60 -6.39
C GLY A 70 13.31 -28.23 -5.22
N VAL A 71 13.03 -29.21 -4.38
CA VAL A 71 12.34 -29.04 -3.09
C VAL A 71 13.09 -29.83 -2.03
N ASP A 72 13.51 -29.16 -0.96
CA ASP A 72 13.97 -29.81 0.27
C ASP A 72 12.77 -30.40 1.00
N TYR A 73 12.95 -31.59 1.56
CA TYR A 73 11.96 -32.29 2.36
C TYR A 73 12.58 -32.71 3.70
N SER A 74 11.90 -32.45 4.80
CA SER A 74 12.17 -33.00 6.13
C SER A 74 10.87 -33.43 6.81
N VAL A 75 10.96 -34.29 7.81
CA VAL A 75 9.81 -34.88 8.51
C VAL A 75 10.21 -35.38 9.90
N LYS A 76 9.27 -35.44 10.85
CA LYS A 76 9.50 -36.09 12.14
C LYS A 76 9.52 -37.61 11.98
N LEU A 77 10.38 -38.28 12.76
CA LEU A 77 10.47 -39.74 12.76
C LEU A 77 9.18 -40.37 13.31
N GLY A 78 8.67 -41.39 12.60
CA GLY A 78 7.54 -42.22 12.98
C GLY A 78 6.17 -41.64 12.68
N ASN A 79 6.06 -40.59 11.84
CA ASN A 79 4.78 -39.93 11.58
C ASN A 79 4.45 -39.79 10.09
N GLY A 80 4.52 -40.86 9.30
CA GLY A 80 4.07 -40.84 7.90
C GLY A 80 5.13 -40.31 6.92
N GLU A 81 6.37 -40.75 7.10
CA GLU A 81 7.50 -40.34 6.27
C GLU A 81 7.26 -40.73 4.81
N ILE A 82 7.32 -39.75 3.91
CA ILE A 82 7.05 -39.93 2.49
C ILE A 82 8.20 -40.72 1.84
N ALA A 83 7.86 -41.78 1.11
CA ALA A 83 8.79 -42.53 0.28
C ALA A 83 8.75 -42.01 -1.17
N LYS A 84 7.75 -42.43 -1.97
CA LYS A 84 7.65 -42.03 -3.38
C LYS A 84 6.98 -40.67 -3.50
N TYR A 85 7.53 -39.81 -4.34
CA TYR A 85 6.98 -38.48 -4.57
C TYR A 85 6.91 -38.11 -6.05
N ARG A 86 6.11 -37.09 -6.32
CA ARG A 86 6.08 -36.38 -7.60
C ARG A 86 5.86 -34.88 -7.37
N ILE A 87 6.55 -34.06 -8.15
CA ILE A 87 6.48 -32.59 -8.04
C ILE A 87 6.05 -32.00 -9.39
N TYR A 88 5.17 -31.02 -9.33
CA TYR A 88 4.77 -30.18 -10.46
C TYR A 88 5.06 -28.72 -10.14
N ALA A 89 5.32 -27.92 -11.16
CA ALA A 89 5.54 -26.49 -11.00
C ALA A 89 4.79 -25.68 -12.07
N THR A 90 4.28 -24.51 -11.72
CA THR A 90 3.59 -23.62 -12.67
C THR A 90 3.74 -22.15 -12.26
N SER A 91 3.60 -21.24 -13.22
CA SER A 91 3.43 -19.80 -12.96
C SER A 91 1.95 -19.37 -12.92
N SER A 92 1.02 -20.28 -13.19
CA SER A 92 -0.41 -19.97 -13.29
C SER A 92 -1.14 -20.21 -11.96
N ALA A 93 -1.67 -19.13 -11.37
CA ALA A 93 -2.45 -19.19 -10.15
C ALA A 93 -3.75 -20.02 -10.30
N SER A 94 -4.36 -20.04 -11.48
CA SER A 94 -5.55 -20.85 -11.75
C SER A 94 -5.24 -22.35 -11.81
N VAL A 95 -4.08 -22.72 -12.37
CA VAL A 95 -3.60 -24.11 -12.33
C VAL A 95 -3.22 -24.50 -10.89
N ALA A 96 -2.61 -23.58 -10.13
CA ALA A 96 -2.19 -23.82 -8.74
C ALA A 96 -3.36 -24.22 -7.81
N LYS A 97 -4.57 -23.70 -8.05
CA LYS A 97 -5.79 -24.03 -7.31
C LYS A 97 -6.47 -25.33 -7.77
N ASN A 98 -5.97 -25.98 -8.82
CA ASN A 98 -6.56 -27.22 -9.32
C ASN A 98 -6.18 -28.40 -8.42
N THR A 99 -7.20 -28.99 -7.80
CA THR A 99 -7.07 -30.19 -6.96
C THR A 99 -6.60 -31.40 -7.78
N SER A 100 -7.02 -31.50 -9.04
CA SER A 100 -6.47 -32.46 -10.00
C SER A 100 -5.14 -31.97 -10.59
N SER A 101 -4.22 -32.88 -10.93
CA SER A 101 -2.98 -32.50 -11.65
C SER A 101 -3.23 -32.12 -13.13
N LYS A 102 -4.49 -31.93 -13.55
CA LYS A 102 -4.85 -31.55 -14.91
C LYS A 102 -4.42 -30.10 -15.16
N GLY A 103 -3.66 -29.87 -16.23
CA GLY A 103 -3.14 -28.55 -16.60
C GLY A 103 -1.79 -28.19 -15.98
N TRP A 104 -1.26 -29.01 -15.06
CA TRP A 104 0.10 -28.83 -14.50
C TRP A 104 1.23 -29.26 -15.45
N GLY A 105 0.91 -30.00 -16.51
CA GLY A 105 1.91 -30.56 -17.41
C GLY A 105 2.58 -31.82 -16.86
N ALA A 106 3.78 -32.15 -17.38
CA ALA A 106 4.58 -33.25 -16.89
C ALA A 106 5.20 -32.92 -15.53
N PRO A 107 5.43 -33.91 -14.64
CA PRO A 107 6.13 -33.63 -13.39
C PRO A 107 7.55 -33.15 -13.63
N VAL A 108 7.98 -32.16 -12.86
CA VAL A 108 9.33 -31.59 -12.91
C VAL A 108 10.33 -32.44 -12.13
N ALA A 109 9.83 -33.22 -11.15
CA ALA A 109 10.59 -34.25 -10.45
C ALA A 109 9.70 -35.45 -10.07
N THR A 110 10.30 -36.63 -10.06
CA THR A 110 9.75 -37.86 -9.46
C THR A 110 10.90 -38.59 -8.78
N GLY A 111 10.66 -39.19 -7.62
CA GLY A 111 11.72 -39.90 -6.92
C GLY A 111 11.22 -40.73 -5.75
N THR A 112 12.18 -41.19 -4.94
CA THR A 112 11.95 -41.92 -3.70
C THR A 112 12.92 -41.40 -2.66
N PHE A 113 12.42 -40.90 -1.53
CA PHE A 113 13.24 -40.53 -0.39
C PHE A 113 13.70 -41.78 0.37
N ALA A 114 14.83 -41.67 1.06
CA ALA A 114 15.28 -42.66 2.02
C ALA A 114 14.55 -42.48 3.35
N ALA A 115 14.58 -43.50 4.21
CA ALA A 115 14.13 -43.37 5.58
C ALA A 115 15.02 -42.33 6.31
N PRO A 116 14.45 -41.28 6.92
CA PRO A 116 15.23 -40.27 7.62
C PRO A 116 15.87 -40.85 8.89
N THR A 117 16.99 -40.25 9.30
CA THR A 117 17.78 -40.62 10.47
C THR A 117 17.63 -39.63 11.63
N SER A 118 17.05 -38.45 11.37
CA SER A 118 16.67 -37.45 12.37
C SER A 118 15.49 -36.58 11.89
N ASN A 119 14.79 -35.92 12.82
CA ASN A 119 13.68 -35.01 12.50
C ASN A 119 14.11 -33.78 11.69
N THR A 120 15.41 -33.45 11.66
CA THR A 120 15.96 -32.27 10.96
C THR A 120 16.73 -32.65 9.70
N GLU A 121 16.74 -33.94 9.33
CA GLU A 121 17.39 -34.38 8.10
C GLU A 121 16.66 -33.83 6.88
N ILE A 122 17.43 -33.21 5.98
CA ILE A 122 16.92 -32.64 4.73
C ILE A 122 17.30 -33.56 3.57
N GLN A 123 16.30 -33.99 2.81
CA GLN A 123 16.47 -34.70 1.55
C GLN A 123 16.01 -33.83 0.38
N LEU A 124 16.85 -33.70 -0.66
CA LEU A 124 16.56 -32.83 -1.80
C LEU A 124 15.89 -33.60 -2.95
N ALA A 125 14.68 -33.19 -3.31
CA ALA A 125 14.03 -33.59 -4.54
C ALA A 125 14.42 -32.65 -5.70
N THR A 126 15.48 -33.02 -6.43
CA THR A 126 16.01 -32.22 -7.55
C THR A 126 15.09 -32.25 -8.78
N PHE A 127 14.88 -31.10 -9.41
CA PHE A 127 14.14 -31.00 -10.67
C PHE A 127 15.00 -31.47 -11.84
N THR A 128 14.36 -32.05 -12.85
CA THR A 128 15.06 -32.59 -14.04
C THR A 128 15.83 -31.50 -14.80
N HIS A 129 15.31 -30.28 -14.78
CA HIS A 129 15.95 -29.05 -15.24
C HIS A 129 15.37 -27.88 -14.43
N PRO A 130 16.04 -26.72 -14.39
CA PRO A 130 15.48 -25.51 -13.79
C PRO A 130 14.16 -25.12 -14.46
N VAL A 131 13.17 -24.72 -13.67
CA VAL A 131 11.82 -24.38 -14.15
C VAL A 131 11.42 -22.99 -13.66
N TRP A 132 11.06 -22.12 -14.60
CA TRP A 132 10.52 -20.80 -14.29
C TRP A 132 9.07 -20.89 -13.78
N ALA A 133 8.89 -20.87 -12.46
CA ALA A 133 7.61 -21.11 -11.79
C ALA A 133 7.45 -20.29 -10.51
N ARG A 134 6.21 -20.19 -10.00
CA ARG A 134 5.85 -19.57 -8.71
C ARG A 134 5.19 -20.57 -7.76
N TYR A 135 4.47 -21.54 -8.32
CA TYR A 135 3.71 -22.51 -7.56
C TYR A 135 4.34 -23.89 -7.70
N VAL A 136 4.45 -24.61 -6.59
CA VAL A 136 4.95 -25.99 -6.55
C VAL A 136 3.89 -26.88 -5.91
N LYS A 137 3.44 -27.91 -6.62
CA LYS A 137 2.58 -28.96 -6.06
C LYS A 137 3.43 -30.17 -5.73
N PHE A 138 3.49 -30.51 -4.46
CA PHE A 138 4.20 -31.65 -3.91
C PHE A 138 3.21 -32.79 -3.66
N VAL A 139 3.45 -33.96 -4.26
CA VAL A 139 2.54 -35.10 -4.19
C VAL A 139 3.27 -36.30 -3.57
N ALA A 140 2.80 -36.73 -2.40
CA ALA A 140 3.19 -37.96 -1.72
C ALA A 140 2.44 -39.13 -2.37
N LEU A 141 3.17 -40.14 -2.84
CA LEU A 141 2.61 -41.32 -3.53
C LEU A 141 2.60 -42.57 -2.64
N SER A 142 3.49 -42.63 -1.65
CA SER A 142 3.55 -43.71 -0.65
C SER A 142 4.37 -43.26 0.55
N SER A 143 4.22 -43.91 1.70
CA SER A 143 5.08 -43.72 2.88
C SER A 143 6.19 -44.79 2.96
N ILE A 144 7.18 -44.55 3.82
CA ILE A 144 8.30 -45.46 4.11
C ILE A 144 7.83 -46.68 4.91
N ASP A 145 6.92 -46.48 5.85
CA ASP A 145 6.37 -47.52 6.73
C ASP A 145 5.22 -48.33 6.08
N GLY A 146 4.77 -47.93 4.89
CA GLY A 146 3.67 -48.55 4.16
C GLY A 146 2.27 -48.15 4.63
N SER A 147 2.16 -47.22 5.58
CA SER A 147 0.90 -46.57 5.94
C SER A 147 0.32 -45.73 4.78
N SER A 148 -0.89 -45.20 4.99
CA SER A 148 -1.46 -44.19 4.08
C SER A 148 -1.20 -42.77 4.57
N LEU A 149 -0.31 -42.55 5.55
CA LEU A 149 -0.01 -41.22 6.07
C LEU A 149 1.09 -40.53 5.25
N ALA A 150 0.96 -39.22 5.08
CA ALA A 150 2.02 -38.35 4.57
C ALA A 150 2.22 -37.18 5.53
N SER A 151 3.46 -36.94 5.91
CA SER A 151 3.84 -35.76 6.66
C SER A 151 5.05 -35.06 6.09
N ALA A 152 5.19 -33.77 6.40
CA ALA A 152 6.37 -32.98 6.12
C ALA A 152 6.52 -31.89 7.19
N SER A 153 7.67 -31.87 7.85
CA SER A 153 8.06 -30.79 8.75
C SER A 153 8.41 -29.54 7.96
N GLU A 154 9.27 -29.67 6.94
CA GLU A 154 9.61 -28.55 6.08
C GLU A 154 9.67 -28.94 4.61
N LEU A 155 9.09 -28.07 3.77
CA LEU A 155 9.16 -28.11 2.32
C LEU A 155 9.73 -26.80 1.79
N ARG A 156 11.01 -26.80 1.39
CA ARG A 156 11.70 -25.59 0.90
C ARG A 156 12.00 -25.66 -0.57
N VAL A 157 11.41 -24.77 -1.35
CA VAL A 157 11.67 -24.69 -2.78
C VAL A 157 13.05 -24.11 -3.03
N GLN A 158 13.87 -24.82 -3.79
CA GLN A 158 15.22 -24.40 -4.21
C GLN A 158 15.12 -23.63 -5.53
N ALA A 159 15.94 -22.58 -5.70
CA ALA A 159 16.09 -21.85 -6.96
C ALA A 159 17.55 -21.42 -7.23
N ARG A 160 17.84 -20.97 -8.46
CA ARG A 160 19.14 -20.41 -8.87
C ARG A 160 19.31 -18.94 -8.44
N GLY A 161 20.18 -18.69 -7.48
CA GLY A 161 20.53 -17.34 -7.01
C GLY A 161 20.81 -17.30 -5.50
N SER A 162 21.20 -16.13 -4.97
CA SER A 162 21.23 -15.86 -3.53
C SER A 162 19.89 -15.25 -3.11
N TYR A 163 19.13 -15.97 -2.29
CA TYR A 163 17.81 -15.56 -1.82
C TYR A 163 17.76 -15.41 -0.30
N GLY A 164 18.83 -14.93 0.34
CA GLY A 164 18.76 -14.61 1.78
C GLY A 164 17.65 -13.59 2.07
N THR A 165 17.26 -13.46 3.34
CA THR A 165 16.43 -12.33 3.80
C THR A 165 17.01 -11.03 3.20
N PRO A 166 16.23 -10.25 2.42
CA PRO A 166 16.76 -9.06 1.80
C PRO A 166 17.36 -8.13 2.86
N LEU A 167 18.63 -7.80 2.69
CA LEU A 167 19.26 -6.73 3.46
C LEU A 167 18.83 -5.39 2.88
N TYR A 168 18.51 -4.46 3.77
CA TYR A 168 18.16 -3.07 3.45
C TYR A 168 19.16 -2.12 4.11
N SER A 169 19.36 -0.96 3.51
CA SER A 169 20.10 0.13 4.13
C SER A 169 19.52 1.48 3.69
N VAL A 170 19.36 2.38 4.63
CA VAL A 170 18.90 3.75 4.39
C VAL A 170 20.12 4.68 4.42
N SER A 171 20.16 5.64 3.51
CA SER A 171 21.18 6.69 3.50
C SER A 171 20.57 8.04 3.20
N THR A 172 21.00 9.05 3.94
CA THR A 172 20.58 10.44 3.77
C THR A 172 21.58 11.19 2.89
N GLY A 173 21.08 11.79 1.83
CA GLY A 173 21.80 12.69 0.93
C GLY A 173 21.67 14.15 1.36
N SER A 174 21.67 15.05 0.38
CA SER A 174 21.52 16.48 0.62
C SER A 174 20.15 16.83 1.18
N LEU A 175 20.12 17.89 2.00
CA LEU A 175 18.89 18.52 2.47
C LEU A 175 18.53 19.68 1.53
N GLY A 176 17.24 19.90 1.30
CA GLY A 176 16.72 21.05 0.57
C GLY A 176 15.65 21.80 1.38
N SER A 177 15.44 23.07 1.08
CA SER A 177 14.41 23.91 1.70
C SER A 177 13.10 23.86 0.92
N SER A 178 11.97 23.99 1.62
CA SER A 178 10.65 24.36 1.08
C SER A 178 10.24 25.74 1.62
N THR A 179 9.18 26.36 1.10
CA THR A 179 8.76 27.74 1.49
C THR A 179 7.25 27.91 1.75
N SER A 180 6.53 26.84 2.06
CA SER A 180 5.07 26.85 2.26
C SER A 180 4.60 25.67 3.12
N ALA A 181 5.10 25.53 4.36
CA ALA A 181 4.44 24.66 5.33
C ALA A 181 3.17 25.32 5.82
N ASP A 182 2.30 24.44 6.24
CA ASP A 182 0.99 24.73 6.76
C ASP A 182 0.66 23.66 7.81
N ASP A 183 -0.46 23.78 8.51
CA ASP A 183 -0.88 22.82 9.55
C ASP A 183 -1.40 21.48 8.99
N THR A 184 -0.90 21.09 7.81
CA THR A 184 -1.15 19.82 7.13
C THR A 184 0.06 19.44 6.28
N PRO A 185 0.27 18.15 5.96
CA PRO A 185 1.21 17.76 4.92
C PRO A 185 0.75 18.30 3.56
N ALA A 186 1.69 18.80 2.76
CA ALA A 186 1.37 19.20 1.39
C ALA A 186 0.85 17.99 0.58
N SER A 187 -0.27 18.18 -0.10
CA SER A 187 -0.95 17.15 -0.89
C SER A 187 -0.79 17.41 -2.40
N PRO A 188 0.26 16.90 -3.07
CA PRO A 188 0.44 17.07 -4.51
C PRO A 188 -0.53 16.21 -5.33
N PHE A 189 -1.12 16.81 -6.38
CA PHE A 189 -1.94 16.10 -7.37
C PHE A 189 -1.84 16.76 -8.75
N ILE A 190 -2.26 16.01 -9.79
CA ILE A 190 -2.36 16.51 -11.16
C ILE A 190 -3.82 16.43 -11.59
N ASP A 191 -4.37 17.57 -12.01
CA ASP A 191 -5.73 17.66 -12.52
C ASP A 191 -5.85 17.07 -13.94
N LYS A 192 -7.09 16.83 -14.40
CA LYS A 192 -7.39 16.16 -15.68
C LYS A 192 -6.72 16.78 -16.91
N ASN A 193 -6.43 18.09 -16.86
CA ASN A 193 -5.78 18.85 -17.92
C ASN A 193 -4.24 18.84 -17.85
N GLY A 194 -3.64 18.14 -16.88
CA GLY A 194 -2.21 18.10 -16.66
C GLY A 194 -1.68 19.27 -15.81
N THR A 195 -2.52 20.12 -15.22
CA THR A 195 -2.05 21.13 -14.27
C THR A 195 -1.67 20.47 -12.95
N PHE A 196 -0.50 20.82 -12.42
CA PHE A 196 -0.06 20.36 -11.11
C PHE A 196 -0.55 21.33 -10.06
N TYR A 197 -1.03 20.77 -8.96
CA TYR A 197 -1.37 21.48 -7.75
C TYR A 197 -0.73 20.77 -6.57
N TYR A 198 -0.46 21.49 -5.49
CA TYR A 198 -0.53 20.89 -4.17
C TYR A 198 -1.45 21.73 -3.29
N GLU A 199 -2.03 21.06 -2.32
CA GLU A 199 -2.95 21.64 -1.35
C GLU A 199 -2.33 21.59 0.04
N SER A 200 -2.62 22.61 0.84
CA SER A 200 -2.31 22.70 2.26
C SER A 200 -3.40 23.50 2.97
N ALA A 201 -3.53 23.35 4.27
CA ALA A 201 -4.55 24.01 5.08
C ALA A 201 -4.09 24.22 6.53
N HIS A 202 -4.74 25.19 7.18
CA HIS A 202 -4.72 25.43 8.62
C HIS A 202 -6.07 25.96 9.10
N ALA A 203 -6.39 25.69 10.37
CA ALA A 203 -7.57 26.20 11.04
C ALA A 203 -7.28 26.63 12.48
N ASP A 204 -6.61 27.78 12.63
CA ASP A 204 -6.19 28.30 13.93
C ASP A 204 -7.39 28.66 14.85
N TYR A 205 -7.15 28.64 16.16
CA TYR A 205 -8.25 28.61 17.14
C TYR A 205 -8.86 29.95 17.52
N GLY A 206 -8.09 31.03 17.55
CA GLY A 206 -8.49 32.32 18.10
C GLY A 206 -9.41 33.12 17.18
N LEU A 207 -10.16 34.07 17.77
CA LEU A 207 -11.22 34.82 17.07
C LEU A 207 -10.75 35.56 15.79
N THR A 208 -9.48 35.94 15.74
CA THR A 208 -8.89 36.66 14.60
C THR A 208 -7.90 35.83 13.80
N ASP A 209 -7.74 34.56 14.16
CA ASP A 209 -6.72 33.70 13.57
C ASP A 209 -7.21 33.12 12.23
N GLY A 210 -6.26 32.72 11.38
CA GLY A 210 -6.49 32.26 10.01
C GLY A 210 -7.14 30.88 9.95
N ARG A 211 -8.00 30.66 8.94
CA ARG A 211 -8.63 29.37 8.67
C ARG A 211 -8.77 29.19 7.17
N ALA A 212 -7.77 28.61 6.51
CA ALA A 212 -7.69 28.60 5.07
C ALA A 212 -7.40 27.22 4.48
N TRP A 213 -7.92 26.99 3.28
CA TRP A 213 -7.51 25.91 2.39
C TRP A 213 -6.77 26.54 1.20
N ASP A 214 -5.46 26.37 1.20
CA ASP A 214 -4.53 27.00 0.27
C ASP A 214 -4.10 26.03 -0.84
N PHE A 215 -3.95 26.59 -2.03
CA PHE A 215 -3.60 25.87 -3.24
C PHE A 215 -2.40 26.51 -3.92
N PHE A 216 -1.49 25.68 -4.38
CA PHE A 216 -0.29 26.12 -5.05
C PHE A 216 -0.21 25.46 -6.42
N SER A 217 0.21 26.18 -7.45
CA SER A 217 0.37 25.64 -8.80
C SER A 217 1.69 26.02 -9.44
N GLY A 218 2.16 25.16 -10.32
CA GLY A 218 3.42 25.31 -11.04
C GLY A 218 3.65 24.16 -12.00
N THR A 219 4.89 24.03 -12.47
CA THR A 219 5.25 22.84 -13.27
C THR A 219 5.46 21.61 -12.38
N ASN A 220 5.85 21.79 -11.13
CA ASN A 220 6.10 20.78 -10.10
C ASN A 220 6.20 21.45 -8.72
N MET A 221 6.48 20.69 -7.66
CA MET A 221 6.63 21.19 -6.30
C MET A 221 7.67 22.33 -6.19
N ASP A 222 8.78 22.23 -6.92
CA ASP A 222 9.90 23.19 -6.85
C ASP A 222 9.58 24.56 -7.48
N THR A 223 8.58 24.61 -8.35
CA THR A 223 8.20 25.83 -9.11
C THR A 223 6.82 26.35 -8.72
N ALA A 224 6.15 25.67 -7.80
CA ALA A 224 4.81 26.01 -7.40
C ALA A 224 4.79 27.27 -6.55
N THR A 225 3.77 28.09 -6.77
CA THR A 225 3.48 29.32 -6.01
C THR A 225 2.00 29.35 -5.69
N ALA A 226 1.61 30.08 -4.65
CA ALA A 226 0.21 30.24 -4.26
C ALA A 226 -0.69 30.63 -5.45
N ASP A 227 -1.83 29.96 -5.59
CA ASP A 227 -2.83 30.20 -6.61
C ASP A 227 -3.91 31.11 -6.02
N ALA A 228 -3.64 32.41 -6.06
CA ALA A 228 -4.53 33.42 -5.50
C ALA A 228 -5.99 33.36 -6.02
N ALA A 229 -6.24 32.76 -7.19
CA ALA A 229 -7.60 32.60 -7.69
C ALA A 229 -8.37 31.47 -6.98
N LEU A 230 -7.67 30.43 -6.54
CA LEU A 230 -8.23 29.35 -5.72
C LEU A 230 -8.25 29.75 -4.25
N ASP A 231 -7.16 30.29 -3.71
CA ASP A 231 -7.03 30.65 -2.29
C ASP A 231 -8.10 31.67 -1.87
N ASN A 232 -8.41 32.62 -2.77
CA ASN A 232 -9.43 33.65 -2.54
C ASN A 232 -10.79 33.31 -3.16
N ALA A 233 -11.04 32.05 -3.54
CA ALA A 233 -12.30 31.66 -4.12
C ALA A 233 -13.43 31.73 -3.08
N VAL A 234 -14.52 32.43 -3.44
CA VAL A 234 -15.70 32.62 -2.59
C VAL A 234 -16.88 31.90 -3.21
N ASN A 235 -17.67 31.22 -2.38
CA ASN A 235 -18.89 30.57 -2.81
C ASN A 235 -19.92 31.62 -3.27
N PRO A 236 -20.33 31.62 -4.56
CA PRO A 236 -21.26 32.63 -5.07
C PRO A 236 -22.67 32.53 -4.46
N ALA A 237 -23.01 31.40 -3.84
CA ALA A 237 -24.28 31.21 -3.13
C ALA A 237 -24.20 31.59 -1.64
N ASN A 238 -23.00 31.72 -1.07
CA ASN A 238 -22.78 32.11 0.33
C ASN A 238 -21.44 32.83 0.47
N SER A 239 -21.46 34.16 0.59
CA SER A 239 -20.23 34.96 0.65
C SER A 239 -19.39 34.76 1.91
N ASN A 240 -19.93 34.11 2.94
CA ASN A 240 -19.19 33.78 4.17
C ASN A 240 -18.39 32.47 4.02
N ASP A 241 -18.64 31.71 2.95
CA ASP A 241 -17.98 30.45 2.66
C ASP A 241 -16.91 30.67 1.58
N SER A 242 -15.63 30.60 1.95
CA SER A 242 -14.51 30.81 1.03
C SER A 242 -13.35 29.84 1.32
N ASN A 243 -12.35 29.81 0.44
CA ASN A 243 -11.13 29.07 0.73
C ASN A 243 -10.23 29.82 1.72
N ALA A 244 -10.26 31.15 1.74
CA ALA A 244 -9.50 32.00 2.69
C ALA A 244 -10.12 32.09 4.10
N ASP A 245 -11.37 31.66 4.26
CA ASP A 245 -12.06 31.54 5.55
C ASP A 245 -13.03 30.36 5.49
N THR A 246 -12.64 29.28 6.15
CA THR A 246 -13.38 28.00 6.17
C THR A 246 -14.42 27.93 7.29
N THR A 247 -14.53 28.95 8.15
CA THR A 247 -15.41 28.94 9.34
C THR A 247 -16.85 28.53 9.01
N GLU A 248 -17.43 29.15 7.98
CA GLU A 248 -18.81 28.88 7.58
C GLU A 248 -19.00 27.44 7.09
N ARG A 249 -18.07 26.90 6.28
CA ARG A 249 -18.14 25.51 5.80
C ARG A 249 -17.91 24.52 6.95
N CYS A 250 -16.95 24.78 7.83
CA CYS A 250 -16.61 23.88 8.94
C CYS A 250 -17.74 23.77 9.94
N ASN A 251 -18.33 24.89 10.35
CA ASN A 251 -19.43 24.91 11.32
C ASN A 251 -20.72 24.28 10.79
N ASN A 252 -20.94 24.30 9.47
CA ASN A 252 -22.12 23.71 8.84
C ASN A 252 -21.85 22.33 8.21
N SER A 253 -20.67 21.77 8.44
CA SER A 253 -20.30 20.41 8.04
C SER A 253 -21.04 19.33 8.87
N PRO A 254 -21.04 18.05 8.44
CA PRO A 254 -21.57 16.95 9.24
C PRO A 254 -21.03 16.92 10.67
N THR A 255 -19.70 17.07 10.84
CA THR A 255 -19.07 17.15 12.16
C THR A 255 -19.52 18.42 12.88
N GLY A 256 -19.35 19.59 12.26
CA GLY A 256 -19.66 20.89 12.86
C GLY A 256 -21.10 21.07 13.33
N LEU A 257 -22.07 20.43 12.68
CA LEU A 257 -23.48 20.47 13.10
C LEU A 257 -23.75 19.68 14.40
N THR A 258 -22.86 18.76 14.76
CA THR A 258 -22.93 17.98 16.00
C THR A 258 -21.97 18.48 17.08
N SER A 259 -20.99 19.32 16.70
CA SER A 259 -20.00 19.89 17.61
C SER A 259 -20.59 20.96 18.54
N THR A 260 -19.89 21.22 19.65
CA THR A 260 -20.29 22.27 20.62
C THR A 260 -19.19 23.29 20.83
N TYR A 261 -19.56 24.56 21.00
CA TYR A 261 -18.60 25.60 21.41
C TYR A 261 -17.99 25.25 22.76
N ALA A 262 -16.72 25.60 22.91
CA ALA A 262 -16.03 25.51 24.19
C ALA A 262 -16.63 26.49 25.22
N PRO A 263 -16.45 26.25 26.52
CA PRO A 263 -16.85 27.19 27.56
C PRO A 263 -16.24 28.59 27.35
N SER A 264 -16.93 29.62 27.84
CA SER A 264 -16.45 31.01 27.77
C SER A 264 -15.06 31.17 28.41
N GLY A 265 -14.16 31.88 27.73
CA GLY A 265 -12.78 32.11 28.18
C GLY A 265 -11.77 31.05 27.73
N SER A 266 -12.17 30.07 26.91
CA SER A 266 -11.32 28.99 26.41
C SER A 266 -10.29 29.39 25.35
N GLY A 267 -10.51 30.50 24.64
CA GLY A 267 -9.69 30.94 23.50
C GLY A 267 -10.12 30.36 22.15
N TYR A 268 -10.91 29.28 22.14
CA TYR A 268 -11.51 28.73 20.92
C TYR A 268 -12.70 29.59 20.48
N ALA A 269 -12.60 30.15 19.27
CA ALA A 269 -13.66 30.93 18.65
C ALA A 269 -14.79 30.07 18.07
N GLU A 270 -14.48 28.86 17.62
CA GLU A 270 -15.40 28.04 16.83
C GLU A 270 -15.63 26.66 17.44
N ARG A 271 -16.72 26.01 17.00
CA ARG A 271 -17.08 24.66 17.46
C ARG A 271 -16.43 23.56 16.62
N ASN A 272 -15.96 23.90 15.42
CA ASN A 272 -15.26 23.01 14.51
C ASN A 272 -14.24 23.78 13.68
N TYR A 273 -13.04 23.23 13.60
CA TYR A 273 -11.91 23.69 12.81
C TYR A 273 -11.61 22.57 11.81
N CYS A 274 -11.52 22.88 10.52
CA CYS A 274 -11.47 21.83 9.53
C CYS A 274 -10.47 22.11 8.41
N ASP A 275 -9.55 21.18 8.24
CA ASP A 275 -8.44 21.27 7.31
C ASP A 275 -8.63 20.25 6.19
N LEU A 276 -8.68 20.75 4.96
CA LEU A 276 -8.62 19.89 3.80
C LEU A 276 -7.25 19.21 3.79
N THR A 277 -7.23 17.95 3.38
CA THR A 277 -5.98 17.26 3.13
C THR A 277 -6.18 16.12 2.14
N GLN A 278 -5.14 15.86 1.36
CA GLN A 278 -5.06 14.75 0.40
C GLN A 278 -6.17 14.71 -0.66
N VAL A 279 -5.94 15.46 -1.73
CA VAL A 279 -6.88 15.61 -2.85
C VAL A 279 -6.69 14.53 -3.91
N TRP A 280 -7.81 13.92 -4.32
CA TRP A 280 -7.92 12.99 -5.44
C TRP A 280 -8.91 13.49 -6.49
N VAL A 281 -8.54 13.38 -7.76
CA VAL A 281 -9.40 13.80 -8.89
C VAL A 281 -10.15 12.60 -9.44
N ASP A 282 -11.48 12.64 -9.35
CA ASP A 282 -12.36 11.57 -9.79
C ASP A 282 -12.30 11.40 -11.32
N PRO A 283 -11.85 10.24 -11.84
CA PRO A 283 -11.67 10.05 -13.26
C PRO A 283 -13.00 9.99 -14.04
N ASP A 284 -14.14 9.81 -13.37
CA ASP A 284 -15.45 9.78 -14.02
C ASP A 284 -15.98 11.20 -14.29
N THR A 285 -15.72 12.14 -13.39
CA THR A 285 -16.35 13.48 -13.40
C THR A 285 -15.35 14.63 -13.54
N GLY A 286 -14.09 14.41 -13.15
CA GLY A 286 -13.10 15.46 -12.95
C GLY A 286 -13.33 16.30 -11.69
N ASN A 287 -14.21 15.86 -10.78
CA ASN A 287 -14.41 16.50 -9.49
C ASN A 287 -13.22 16.21 -8.57
N TRP A 288 -12.89 17.15 -7.70
CA TRP A 288 -11.87 16.97 -6.68
C TRP A 288 -12.53 16.48 -5.40
N TYR A 289 -11.97 15.42 -4.81
CA TYR A 289 -12.36 14.89 -3.51
C TYR A 289 -11.17 15.05 -2.57
N GLY A 290 -11.40 15.46 -1.33
CA GLY A 290 -10.36 15.47 -0.31
C GLY A 290 -10.90 14.95 1.02
N LEU A 291 -10.00 14.49 1.88
CA LEU A 291 -10.34 14.25 3.28
C LEU A 291 -10.34 15.58 4.03
N VAL A 292 -11.05 15.62 5.15
CA VAL A 292 -11.09 16.80 6.01
C VAL A 292 -10.81 16.35 7.44
N HIS A 293 -9.68 16.78 7.99
CA HIS A 293 -9.39 16.62 9.42
C HIS A 293 -10.22 17.67 10.15
N ASN A 294 -11.06 17.23 11.09
CA ASN A 294 -11.86 18.10 11.93
C ASN A 294 -11.33 18.07 13.36
N GLU A 295 -11.02 19.24 13.90
CA GLU A 295 -10.75 19.46 15.30
C GLU A 295 -11.97 20.15 15.91
N PHE A 296 -12.70 19.44 16.77
CA PHE A 296 -14.07 19.83 17.12
C PHE A 296 -14.43 19.59 18.58
N THR A 297 -15.50 20.26 19.03
CA THR A 297 -15.92 20.24 20.45
C THR A 297 -14.73 20.52 21.39
N PRO A 298 -14.10 21.71 21.29
CA PRO A 298 -12.89 21.98 22.05
C PRO A 298 -13.17 22.01 23.56
N GLN A 299 -12.21 21.59 24.38
CA GLN A 299 -12.27 21.28 25.80
C GLN A 299 -13.20 20.12 26.20
N PRO A 300 -13.10 18.91 25.61
CA PRO A 300 -13.97 17.77 25.91
C PRO A 300 -14.22 17.54 27.40
N PHE A 301 -13.18 17.70 28.23
CA PHE A 301 -13.23 17.59 29.69
C PHE A 301 -12.62 18.81 30.42
N GLY A 302 -12.59 19.99 29.79
CA GLY A 302 -12.02 21.21 30.38
C GLY A 302 -10.48 21.28 30.34
N ASP A 303 -9.87 20.52 29.45
CA ASP A 303 -8.43 20.23 29.35
C ASP A 303 -7.67 21.12 28.35
N GLY A 304 -8.36 22.00 27.63
CA GLY A 304 -7.73 22.85 26.61
C GLY A 304 -7.41 22.13 25.29
N LEU A 305 -7.98 20.95 25.05
CA LEU A 305 -7.78 20.15 23.83
C LEU A 305 -9.05 20.09 22.96
N HIS A 306 -9.18 19.16 22.02
CA HIS A 306 -10.38 18.94 21.20
C HIS A 306 -10.60 17.45 20.91
N TYR A 307 -11.71 17.11 20.25
CA TYR A 307 -11.88 15.81 19.62
C TYR A 307 -11.50 15.87 18.14
N ASP A 308 -11.15 14.71 17.57
CA ASP A 308 -10.84 14.56 16.14
C ASP A 308 -11.85 13.68 15.38
N ALA A 309 -12.14 14.06 14.14
CA ALA A 309 -12.91 13.27 13.17
C ALA A 309 -12.41 13.49 11.74
N ILE A 310 -12.72 12.54 10.84
CA ILE A 310 -12.35 12.64 9.43
C ILE A 310 -13.61 12.66 8.57
N ASP A 311 -13.84 13.79 7.91
CA ASP A 311 -14.89 13.97 6.90
C ASP A 311 -14.29 13.83 5.49
N PHE A 312 -15.14 13.94 4.46
CA PHE A 312 -14.69 14.13 3.09
C PHE A 312 -15.45 15.29 2.41
N ALA A 313 -14.73 16.01 1.56
CA ALA A 313 -15.24 17.14 0.80
C ALA A 313 -15.18 16.88 -0.71
N VAL A 314 -16.05 17.56 -1.45
CA VAL A 314 -16.09 17.51 -2.91
C VAL A 314 -16.14 18.91 -3.50
N SER A 315 -15.29 19.17 -4.48
CA SER A 315 -15.39 20.32 -5.38
C SER A 315 -15.75 19.86 -6.79
N MET A 316 -16.79 20.48 -7.36
CA MET A 316 -17.25 20.21 -8.73
C MET A 316 -16.76 21.26 -9.74
N ASN A 317 -15.92 22.19 -9.30
CA ASN A 317 -15.45 23.33 -10.08
C ASN A 317 -13.95 23.60 -9.87
N GLN A 318 -13.17 22.52 -9.75
CA GLN A 318 -11.70 22.53 -9.66
C GLN A 318 -11.19 23.38 -8.49
N GLY A 319 -11.70 23.10 -7.29
CA GLY A 319 -11.20 23.68 -6.03
C GLY A 319 -11.79 25.04 -5.65
N LYS A 320 -12.60 25.68 -6.51
CA LYS A 320 -13.14 27.02 -6.24
C LYS A 320 -14.19 27.05 -5.13
N THR A 321 -15.01 26.00 -5.03
CA THR A 321 -15.98 25.85 -3.95
C THR A 321 -16.05 24.40 -3.53
N TRP A 322 -16.23 24.16 -2.24
CA TRP A 322 -16.27 22.84 -1.66
C TRP A 322 -17.54 22.61 -0.87
N LYS A 323 -17.95 21.34 -0.80
CA LYS A 323 -18.97 20.87 0.14
C LYS A 323 -18.38 19.72 0.94
N ILE A 324 -18.39 19.83 2.27
CA ILE A 324 -18.13 18.70 3.16
C ILE A 324 -19.39 17.85 3.18
N VAL A 325 -19.29 16.62 2.65
CA VAL A 325 -20.47 15.83 2.26
C VAL A 325 -20.91 14.88 3.36
N GLY A 326 -19.97 14.27 4.07
CA GLY A 326 -20.23 13.25 5.07
C GLY A 326 -18.98 12.85 5.83
N HIS A 327 -19.18 12.04 6.88
CA HIS A 327 -18.09 11.41 7.61
C HIS A 327 -17.43 10.33 6.75
N ALA A 328 -16.10 10.32 6.69
CA ALA A 328 -15.33 9.21 6.15
C ALA A 328 -15.04 8.19 7.25
N ILE A 329 -14.46 8.64 8.36
CA ILE A 329 -14.01 7.82 9.49
C ILE A 329 -14.34 8.55 10.80
N THR A 330 -14.86 7.83 11.80
CA THR A 330 -15.14 8.39 13.13
C THR A 330 -14.71 7.44 14.23
N SER A 331 -14.44 8.01 15.40
CA SER A 331 -14.05 7.29 16.61
C SER A 331 -14.98 6.12 16.95
N PRO A 332 -14.45 4.99 17.47
CA PRO A 332 -15.25 3.95 18.11
C PRO A 332 -15.89 4.39 19.43
N TYR A 333 -15.47 5.52 20.00
CA TYR A 333 -15.93 6.04 21.28
C TYR A 333 -16.73 7.34 21.11
N SER A 334 -17.36 7.78 22.20
CA SER A 334 -18.13 9.02 22.22
C SER A 334 -17.21 10.22 22.00
N THR A 335 -17.66 11.17 21.20
CA THR A 335 -17.07 12.50 21.04
C THR A 335 -17.99 13.60 21.59
N THR A 336 -18.87 13.21 22.52
CA THR A 336 -19.71 14.16 23.27
C THR A 336 -18.89 14.77 24.41
N ARG A 337 -18.98 16.08 24.59
CA ARG A 337 -18.39 16.80 25.73
C ARG A 337 -18.88 16.21 27.05
N GLU A 338 -17.97 16.03 28.01
CA GLU A 338 -18.26 15.55 29.36
C GLU A 338 -19.01 14.19 29.41
N ASP A 339 -18.80 13.31 28.42
CA ASP A 339 -19.39 11.96 28.45
C ASP A 339 -18.69 11.04 29.46
N THR A 340 -19.00 11.27 30.73
CA THR A 340 -18.52 10.48 31.87
C THR A 340 -19.07 9.06 31.88
N LYS A 341 -20.08 8.75 31.06
CA LYS A 341 -20.58 7.38 30.92
C LYS A 341 -19.67 6.59 29.97
N ALA A 342 -19.27 7.18 28.85
CA ALA A 342 -18.30 6.59 27.94
C ALA A 342 -16.90 6.52 28.57
N PHE A 343 -16.52 7.56 29.33
CA PHE A 343 -15.22 7.69 29.97
C PHE A 343 -15.39 7.89 31.48
N PRO A 344 -15.66 6.84 32.27
CA PRO A 344 -15.86 6.99 33.72
C PRO A 344 -14.56 7.16 34.51
N GLN A 345 -13.41 6.87 33.91
CA GLN A 345 -12.09 6.89 34.56
C GLN A 345 -11.30 8.17 34.21
N GLU A 346 -10.00 8.20 34.52
CA GLU A 346 -9.13 9.37 34.40
C GLU A 346 -8.73 9.71 32.96
N THR A 347 -8.92 8.79 32.02
CA THR A 347 -8.56 8.96 30.60
C THR A 347 -9.78 9.09 29.70
N TYR A 348 -9.58 9.65 28.51
CA TYR A 348 -10.53 9.56 27.40
C TYR A 348 -9.82 9.35 26.06
N TYR A 349 -10.61 9.00 25.04
CA TYR A 349 -10.15 8.80 23.67
C TYR A 349 -10.35 10.07 22.85
N TYR A 350 -9.27 10.56 22.22
CA TYR A 350 -9.24 11.85 21.51
C TYR A 350 -10.08 11.87 20.23
N GLY A 351 -10.32 10.72 19.63
CA GLY A 351 -10.94 10.63 18.31
C GLY A 351 -9.93 10.29 17.22
N ASP A 352 -10.42 10.30 15.98
CA ASP A 352 -9.69 9.81 14.82
C ASP A 352 -9.35 11.01 13.93
N GLY A 353 -8.05 11.31 13.78
CA GLY A 353 -7.55 12.51 13.10
C GLY A 353 -6.29 12.25 12.29
N ASP A 354 -5.65 13.31 11.82
CA ASP A 354 -4.36 13.27 11.11
C ASP A 354 -4.32 12.28 9.92
N PRO A 355 -5.32 12.26 9.01
CA PRO A 355 -5.36 11.27 7.95
C PRO A 355 -4.19 11.42 6.97
N ARG A 356 -3.76 10.30 6.39
CA ARG A 356 -2.78 10.17 5.30
C ARG A 356 -3.33 9.21 4.24
N LEU A 357 -3.88 9.77 3.17
CA LEU A 357 -4.47 9.04 2.06
C LEU A 357 -3.40 8.52 1.11
N TYR A 358 -3.52 7.24 0.77
CA TYR A 358 -2.82 6.60 -0.32
C TYR A 358 -3.81 6.01 -1.33
N VAL A 359 -3.65 6.36 -2.61
CA VAL A 359 -4.48 5.88 -3.71
C VAL A 359 -3.78 4.71 -4.40
N ASP A 360 -4.11 3.48 -4.02
CA ASP A 360 -3.35 2.31 -4.46
C ASP A 360 -3.72 1.87 -5.87
N THR A 361 -2.78 2.12 -6.80
CA THR A 361 -2.92 1.68 -8.19
C THR A 361 -2.83 0.17 -8.36
N ALA A 362 -2.33 -0.60 -7.39
CA ALA A 362 -2.22 -2.05 -7.49
C ALA A 362 -3.53 -2.78 -7.12
N SER A 363 -4.18 -2.39 -6.02
CA SER A 363 -5.38 -3.04 -5.49
C SER A 363 -6.70 -2.35 -5.88
N GLY A 364 -6.66 -1.05 -6.18
CA GLY A 364 -7.88 -0.27 -6.43
C GLY A 364 -8.62 0.19 -5.18
N TYR A 365 -7.90 0.33 -4.07
CA TYR A 365 -8.42 0.86 -2.82
C TYR A 365 -7.73 2.18 -2.46
N PHE A 366 -8.51 3.08 -1.86
CA PHE A 366 -7.97 4.08 -0.96
C PHE A 366 -7.55 3.39 0.33
N TYR A 367 -6.40 3.78 0.85
CA TYR A 367 -5.96 3.50 2.20
C TYR A 367 -5.79 4.82 2.93
N VAL A 368 -6.30 4.94 4.15
CA VAL A 368 -6.08 6.10 5.00
C VAL A 368 -5.45 5.58 6.27
N TYR A 369 -4.20 5.98 6.47
CA TYR A 369 -3.48 5.87 7.73
C TYR A 369 -3.87 7.08 8.58
N TYR A 370 -4.26 6.89 9.83
CA TYR A 370 -4.80 7.96 10.66
C TYR A 370 -4.48 7.72 12.12
N GLY A 371 -4.39 8.81 12.87
CA GLY A 371 -4.00 8.82 14.26
C GLY A 371 -5.20 8.79 15.21
N SER A 372 -4.95 8.27 16.41
CA SER A 372 -5.74 8.61 17.61
C SER A 372 -4.83 8.88 18.79
N ARG A 373 -5.40 9.43 19.87
CA ARG A 373 -4.67 9.73 21.11
C ARG A 373 -5.47 9.28 22.34
N VAL A 374 -4.76 8.89 23.39
CA VAL A 374 -5.32 8.74 24.74
C VAL A 374 -4.83 9.89 25.60
N VAL A 375 -5.77 10.51 26.31
CA VAL A 375 -5.54 11.75 27.06
C VAL A 375 -5.92 11.58 28.51
N ASP A 376 -5.09 12.09 29.41
CA ASP A 376 -5.43 12.25 30.82
C ASP A 376 -6.27 13.52 31.00
N LYS A 377 -7.49 13.39 31.56
CA LYS A 377 -8.42 14.52 31.75
C LYS A 377 -7.85 15.66 32.61
N GLN A 378 -6.91 15.35 33.50
CA GLN A 378 -6.23 16.33 34.38
C GLN A 378 -4.75 16.55 33.99
N GLY A 379 -4.38 16.28 32.74
CA GLY A 379 -3.02 16.38 32.25
C GLY A 379 -2.97 16.81 30.78
N GLY A 380 -2.75 15.84 29.89
CA GLY A 380 -2.63 16.06 28.46
C GLY A 380 -2.48 14.74 27.70
N TRP A 381 -1.95 14.80 26.48
CA TRP A 381 -1.69 13.61 25.68
C TRP A 381 -0.72 12.65 26.36
N VAL A 382 -1.02 11.34 26.28
CA VAL A 382 -0.20 10.29 26.91
C VAL A 382 0.31 9.28 25.89
N ALA A 383 -0.56 8.80 25.01
CA ALA A 383 -0.23 7.78 24.03
C ALA A 383 -0.87 8.08 22.68
N PHE A 384 -0.15 7.75 21.61
CA PHE A 384 -0.54 8.03 20.22
C PHE A 384 -0.58 6.73 19.44
N TYR A 385 -1.69 6.45 18.76
CA TYR A 385 -1.91 5.16 18.10
C TYR A 385 -2.15 5.35 16.61
N GLU A 386 -1.60 4.40 15.84
CA GLU A 386 -1.74 4.39 14.39
C GLU A 386 -2.86 3.44 14.00
N HIS A 387 -3.69 3.86 13.08
CA HIS A 387 -4.79 3.07 12.55
C HIS A 387 -4.81 3.11 11.03
N VAL A 388 -5.57 2.19 10.43
CA VAL A 388 -5.76 2.21 8.97
C VAL A 388 -7.18 1.81 8.61
N ALA A 389 -7.74 2.54 7.66
CA ALA A 389 -8.99 2.21 7.00
C ALA A 389 -8.78 2.11 5.48
N ARG A 390 -9.66 1.37 4.81
CA ARG A 390 -9.66 1.31 3.35
C ARG A 390 -11.07 1.43 2.77
N ALA A 391 -11.16 2.00 1.57
CA ALA A 391 -12.38 2.04 0.77
C ALA A 391 -12.07 1.71 -0.69
N PRO A 392 -12.96 1.01 -1.43
CA PRO A 392 -12.80 0.90 -2.87
C PRO A 392 -12.76 2.29 -3.51
N ILE A 393 -11.84 2.54 -4.46
CA ILE A 393 -11.75 3.85 -5.12
C ILE A 393 -13.06 4.24 -5.82
N SER A 394 -13.76 3.24 -6.37
CA SER A 394 -15.10 3.41 -6.96
C SER A 394 -16.16 3.94 -5.99
N GLY A 395 -15.91 3.84 -4.67
CA GLY A 395 -16.76 4.40 -3.62
C GLY A 395 -16.57 5.90 -3.39
N LYS A 396 -15.57 6.53 -4.01
CA LYS A 396 -15.33 7.99 -4.01
C LYS A 396 -15.33 8.60 -2.61
N MET A 397 -14.62 7.95 -1.68
CA MET A 397 -14.49 8.33 -0.26
C MET A 397 -15.81 8.39 0.54
N ALA A 398 -16.93 7.96 -0.04
CA ALA A 398 -18.24 8.18 0.54
C ALA A 398 -18.44 7.46 1.89
N THR A 399 -19.25 8.07 2.75
CA THR A 399 -19.68 7.50 4.02
C THR A 399 -20.20 6.07 3.84
N GLY A 400 -19.76 5.16 4.71
CA GLY A 400 -20.16 3.76 4.69
C GLY A 400 -19.39 2.86 3.71
N THR A 401 -18.52 3.42 2.87
CA THR A 401 -17.63 2.62 1.99
C THR A 401 -16.35 2.16 2.69
N TRP A 402 -15.96 2.87 3.76
CA TRP A 402 -14.76 2.62 4.54
C TRP A 402 -14.87 1.39 5.45
N ARG A 403 -13.78 0.64 5.53
CA ARG A 403 -13.57 -0.47 6.47
C ARG A 403 -12.29 -0.25 7.27
N LYS A 404 -12.39 -0.24 8.59
CA LYS A 404 -11.25 -0.15 9.50
C LYS A 404 -10.60 -1.52 9.68
N TYR A 405 -9.27 -1.54 9.86
CA TYR A 405 -8.53 -2.74 10.21
C TYR A 405 -8.64 -3.00 11.71
N TYR A 406 -9.09 -4.19 12.07
CA TYR A 406 -9.25 -4.63 13.45
C TYR A 406 -9.03 -6.13 13.56
N ASP A 407 -8.18 -6.52 14.50
CA ASP A 407 -7.86 -7.91 14.82
C ASP A 407 -7.51 -8.74 13.57
N GLY A 408 -6.55 -8.24 12.79
CA GLY A 408 -6.06 -8.95 11.60
C GLY A 408 -7.00 -8.91 10.39
N SER A 409 -8.08 -8.12 10.42
CA SER A 409 -9.12 -8.15 9.39
C SER A 409 -9.74 -6.79 9.09
N TRP A 410 -10.23 -6.62 7.85
CA TRP A 410 -10.98 -5.43 7.40
C TRP A 410 -12.48 -5.56 7.72
N SER A 411 -12.81 -5.77 8.99
CA SER A 411 -14.16 -6.15 9.42
C SER A 411 -15.02 -4.98 9.91
N GLN A 412 -14.40 -3.91 10.39
CA GLN A 412 -15.11 -2.84 11.11
C GLN A 412 -15.58 -1.73 10.15
N PRO A 413 -16.74 -1.11 10.39
CA PRO A 413 -17.19 0.03 9.59
C PRO A 413 -16.30 1.26 9.82
N GLY A 414 -16.21 2.17 8.85
CA GLY A 414 -15.52 3.46 9.02
C GLY A 414 -16.13 4.34 10.12
N ILE A 415 -17.45 4.26 10.32
CA ILE A 415 -18.18 5.05 11.31
C ILE A 415 -18.40 4.22 12.57
N GLY A 416 -17.81 4.64 13.69
CA GLY A 416 -18.00 4.00 15.00
C GLY A 416 -17.42 2.59 15.12
N GLY A 417 -16.69 2.12 14.11
CA GLY A 417 -16.08 0.80 14.11
C GLY A 417 -14.84 0.76 14.98
N LYS A 418 -14.57 -0.41 15.57
CA LYS A 418 -13.33 -0.65 16.30
C LYS A 418 -12.14 -0.57 15.35
N GLU A 419 -10.97 -0.33 15.92
CA GLU A 419 -9.71 -0.22 15.21
C GLU A 419 -8.59 -0.81 16.04
N SER A 420 -7.59 -1.33 15.36
CA SER A 420 -6.39 -1.82 16.01
C SER A 420 -5.30 -0.77 15.97
N ASN A 421 -4.59 -0.61 17.09
CA ASN A 421 -3.31 0.10 17.09
C ASN A 421 -2.29 -0.71 16.28
N LEU A 422 -1.88 -0.19 15.13
CA LEU A 422 -0.83 -0.77 14.31
C LEU A 422 0.51 -0.61 14.99
N VAL A 423 1.34 -1.64 14.92
CA VAL A 423 2.70 -1.64 15.48
C VAL A 423 3.61 -2.45 14.57
N PRO A 424 4.93 -2.16 14.52
CA PRO A 424 5.83 -2.92 13.66
C PRO A 424 5.86 -4.40 14.05
N ILE A 425 6.04 -5.26 13.05
CA ILE A 425 6.35 -6.67 13.29
C ILE A 425 7.79 -6.82 13.79
N SER A 426 7.99 -7.80 14.65
CA SER A 426 9.29 -8.20 15.20
C SER A 426 9.28 -9.70 15.51
N SER A 427 10.38 -10.22 16.05
CA SER A 427 10.44 -11.60 16.54
C SER A 427 9.48 -11.88 17.70
N THR A 428 9.02 -10.84 18.41
CA THR A 428 8.08 -10.95 19.54
C THR A 428 6.68 -10.44 19.23
N ASN A 429 6.50 -9.75 18.10
CA ASN A 429 5.20 -9.28 17.60
C ASN A 429 5.04 -9.67 16.13
N THR A 430 4.35 -10.77 15.84
CA THR A 430 4.23 -11.28 14.48
C THR A 430 2.95 -10.84 13.77
N THR A 431 2.01 -10.22 14.50
CA THR A 431 0.69 -9.86 13.98
C THR A 431 0.65 -8.47 13.34
N GLY A 432 1.51 -7.54 13.80
CA GLY A 432 1.57 -6.18 13.28
C GLY A 432 0.52 -5.22 13.87
N TYR A 433 -0.14 -5.64 14.95
CA TYR A 433 -1.13 -4.84 15.66
C TYR A 433 -1.21 -5.25 17.14
N THR A 434 -1.65 -4.33 18.00
CA THR A 434 -1.91 -4.62 19.42
C THR A 434 -3.05 -5.63 19.54
N PRO A 435 -2.92 -6.74 20.28
CA PRO A 435 -4.01 -7.68 20.49
C PRO A 435 -5.25 -6.99 21.07
N PRO A 436 -6.49 -7.33 20.65
CA PRO A 436 -7.70 -6.65 21.11
C PRO A 436 -7.87 -6.55 22.63
N SER A 437 -7.41 -7.56 23.38
CA SER A 437 -7.45 -7.57 24.85
C SER A 437 -6.46 -6.60 25.51
N LYS A 438 -5.57 -6.00 24.73
CA LYS A 438 -4.53 -5.07 25.15
C LYS A 438 -4.71 -3.67 24.55
N GLU A 439 -5.73 -3.47 23.71
CA GLU A 439 -6.11 -2.16 23.22
C GLU A 439 -6.62 -1.27 24.36
N TYR A 440 -6.61 0.05 24.13
CA TYR A 440 -7.16 1.00 25.09
C TYR A 440 -8.60 0.66 25.46
N ASN A 441 -8.90 0.73 26.76
CA ASN A 441 -10.24 0.54 27.31
C ASN A 441 -10.57 1.68 28.29
N PRO A 442 -11.59 2.50 28.01
CA PRO A 442 -11.94 3.65 28.85
C PRO A 442 -12.46 3.28 30.25
N MET A 443 -12.74 2.00 30.48
CA MET A 443 -13.16 1.48 31.79
C MET A 443 -11.98 1.16 32.72
N THR A 444 -10.75 1.16 32.21
CA THR A 444 -9.54 0.88 32.99
C THR A 444 -9.21 2.07 33.89
N PRO A 445 -9.16 1.91 35.22
CA PRO A 445 -8.82 3.00 36.14
C PRO A 445 -7.34 3.41 36.06
N GLY A 446 -7.05 4.64 36.48
CA GLY A 446 -5.72 5.22 36.55
C GLY A 446 -5.38 6.08 35.33
N THR A 447 -4.32 6.87 35.46
CA THR A 447 -3.80 7.70 34.36
C THR A 447 -3.20 6.84 33.25
N GLY A 448 -3.10 7.35 32.03
CA GLY A 448 -2.55 6.59 30.91
C GLY A 448 -1.16 6.03 31.20
N THR A 449 -0.28 6.79 31.85
CA THR A 449 1.05 6.32 32.27
C THR A 449 0.95 5.11 33.21
N GLN A 450 0.02 5.13 34.17
CA GLN A 450 -0.19 4.01 35.09
C GLN A 450 -0.70 2.76 34.35
N GLN A 451 -1.62 2.95 33.40
CA GLN A 451 -2.18 1.86 32.60
C GLN A 451 -1.12 1.20 31.69
N ILE A 452 -0.22 1.99 31.11
CA ILE A 452 0.92 1.51 30.32
C ILE A 452 1.86 0.67 31.18
N VAL A 453 2.28 1.19 32.35
CA VAL A 453 3.17 0.48 33.28
C VAL A 453 2.53 -0.82 33.77
N ALA A 454 1.21 -0.85 33.94
CA ALA A 454 0.47 -2.05 34.32
C ALA A 454 0.25 -3.05 33.16
N GLY A 455 0.60 -2.70 31.92
CA GLY A 455 0.41 -3.54 30.74
C GLY A 455 -1.06 -3.72 30.34
N THR A 456 -1.92 -2.77 30.71
CA THR A 456 -3.36 -2.74 30.37
C THR A 456 -3.68 -1.75 29.24
N MET A 457 -2.70 -0.97 28.79
CA MET A 457 -2.78 -0.06 27.66
C MET A 457 -1.44 -0.13 26.88
N PRO A 458 -1.42 -0.04 25.54
CA PRO A 458 -0.18 -0.10 24.78
C PRO A 458 0.59 1.22 24.88
N ASN A 459 1.89 1.18 24.58
CA ASN A 459 2.70 2.38 24.36
C ASN A 459 2.28 3.08 23.06
N THR A 460 2.73 4.32 22.87
CA THR A 460 2.70 5.01 21.58
C THR A 460 3.22 4.11 20.47
N SER A 461 2.49 4.06 19.36
CA SER A 461 2.90 3.31 18.18
C SER A 461 4.14 3.93 17.55
N PRO A 462 5.16 3.12 17.20
CA PRO A 462 6.25 3.57 16.34
C PRO A 462 5.82 3.92 14.91
N LEU A 463 4.56 3.64 14.54
CA LEU A 463 4.01 3.91 13.22
C LEU A 463 3.07 5.13 13.20
N PHE A 464 2.99 5.90 14.29
CA PHE A 464 2.04 7.00 14.40
C PHE A 464 2.24 8.07 13.32
N VAL A 465 1.12 8.49 12.70
CA VAL A 465 1.02 9.50 11.65
C VAL A 465 1.92 9.16 10.47
N MET A 466 1.78 7.94 9.95
CA MET A 466 2.60 7.45 8.85
C MET A 466 1.95 7.76 7.51
N ASP A 467 2.59 8.59 6.70
CA ASP A 467 2.33 8.61 5.26
C ASP A 467 3.04 7.42 4.59
N ILE A 468 2.50 6.99 3.45
CA ILE A 468 3.00 5.80 2.75
C ILE A 468 3.11 6.04 1.24
N THR A 469 4.01 5.30 0.60
CA THR A 469 4.15 5.25 -0.86
C THR A 469 4.52 3.86 -1.33
N TYR A 470 4.42 3.58 -2.63
CA TYR A 470 4.97 2.38 -3.23
C TYR A 470 6.37 2.64 -3.78
N ASP A 471 7.37 1.95 -3.25
CA ASP A 471 8.74 2.00 -3.76
C ASP A 471 8.89 0.93 -4.86
N ALA A 472 9.04 1.38 -6.11
CA ALA A 472 9.14 0.50 -7.27
C ALA A 472 10.48 -0.27 -7.34
N TYR A 473 11.53 0.22 -6.67
CA TYR A 473 12.83 -0.44 -6.60
C TYR A 473 12.81 -1.60 -5.61
N LEU A 474 12.13 -1.43 -4.48
CA LEU A 474 11.95 -2.46 -3.47
C LEU A 474 10.81 -3.43 -3.83
N GLY A 475 9.80 -2.94 -4.55
CA GLY A 475 8.56 -3.68 -4.78
C GLY A 475 7.74 -3.83 -3.50
N LEU A 476 7.79 -2.82 -2.64
CA LEU A 476 7.17 -2.79 -1.31
C LEU A 476 6.46 -1.45 -1.13
N TYR A 477 5.48 -1.42 -0.23
CA TYR A 477 4.98 -0.17 0.31
C TYR A 477 5.93 0.25 1.42
N ILE A 478 6.34 1.52 1.42
CA ILE A 478 7.18 2.11 2.47
C ILE A 478 6.40 3.21 3.19
N GLY A 479 6.76 3.47 4.45
CA GLY A 479 6.15 4.52 5.25
C GLY A 479 7.16 5.19 6.18
N GLU A 480 6.91 6.46 6.47
CA GLU A 480 7.73 7.31 7.33
C GLU A 480 6.88 7.92 8.47
N PRO A 481 6.84 7.28 9.65
CA PRO A 481 6.05 7.78 10.76
C PRO A 481 6.71 8.98 11.44
N GLN A 482 5.93 9.70 12.23
CA GLN A 482 6.45 10.58 13.25
C GLN A 482 7.36 9.81 14.23
N ASN A 483 8.44 10.44 14.71
CA ASN A 483 9.33 9.79 15.66
C ASN A 483 8.68 9.72 17.05
N PRO A 484 8.61 8.57 17.74
CA PRO A 484 8.11 8.53 19.11
C PRO A 484 8.88 9.44 20.07
N ASP A 485 10.18 9.64 19.83
CA ASP A 485 10.95 10.67 20.55
C ASP A 485 10.75 12.05 19.91
N GLN A 486 9.99 12.89 20.61
CA GLN A 486 9.70 14.27 20.21
C GLN A 486 10.81 15.26 20.58
N SER A 487 11.96 14.80 21.10
CA SER A 487 13.12 15.66 21.37
C SER A 487 13.81 16.19 20.10
N GLY A 488 13.58 15.54 18.96
CA GLY A 488 14.22 15.86 17.69
C GLY A 488 15.65 15.31 17.56
N ASN A 489 16.09 14.44 18.48
CA ASN A 489 17.45 13.91 18.52
C ASN A 489 17.58 12.47 17.99
N GLU A 490 16.51 11.89 17.47
CA GLU A 490 16.49 10.52 16.95
C GLU A 490 16.42 10.52 15.41
N PRO A 491 17.04 9.54 14.75
CA PRO A 491 16.99 9.44 13.30
C PRO A 491 15.59 9.04 12.81
N GLN A 492 15.19 9.53 11.64
CA GLN A 492 13.94 9.16 10.99
C GLN A 492 13.98 7.68 10.59
N GLN A 493 12.98 6.91 11.04
CA GLN A 493 12.83 5.51 10.70
C GLN A 493 11.98 5.34 9.43
N TYR A 494 12.29 4.30 8.66
CA TYR A 494 11.54 3.90 7.47
C TYR A 494 11.08 2.46 7.60
N TYR A 495 9.79 2.24 7.42
CA TYR A 495 9.16 0.93 7.52
C TYR A 495 8.68 0.46 6.14
N ALA A 496 8.49 -0.84 5.99
CA ALA A 496 7.89 -1.41 4.79
C ALA A 496 6.89 -2.51 5.07
N THR A 497 5.91 -2.67 4.18
CA THR A 497 5.06 -3.86 4.11
C THR A 497 5.00 -4.38 2.67
N LYS A 498 4.86 -5.69 2.53
CA LYS A 498 4.64 -6.34 1.22
C LYS A 498 3.22 -6.10 0.70
N SER A 499 2.27 -5.85 1.59
CA SER A 499 0.87 -5.72 1.23
C SER A 499 0.14 -4.77 2.16
N LEU A 500 -0.72 -3.93 1.58
CA LEU A 500 -1.65 -3.11 2.33
C LEU A 500 -2.92 -3.87 2.73
N SER A 501 -3.19 -5.08 2.21
CA SER A 501 -4.34 -5.88 2.70
C SER A 501 -4.04 -6.66 3.98
N ASP A 502 -2.76 -6.87 4.28
CA ASP A 502 -2.25 -7.44 5.53
C ASP A 502 -1.05 -6.57 5.96
N PRO A 503 -1.30 -5.40 6.58
CA PRO A 503 -0.28 -4.37 6.82
C PRO A 503 0.69 -4.80 7.94
N LYS A 504 1.69 -5.59 7.55
CA LYS A 504 2.76 -6.06 8.44
C LYS A 504 4.05 -5.28 8.19
N TRP A 505 4.17 -4.18 8.92
CA TRP A 505 5.25 -3.21 8.78
C TRP A 505 6.53 -3.67 9.47
N PHE A 506 7.63 -3.83 8.73
CA PHE A 506 8.95 -4.14 9.27
C PHE A 506 9.92 -2.99 9.01
N LEU A 507 10.89 -2.81 9.90
CA LEU A 507 11.89 -1.75 9.80
C LEU A 507 12.86 -2.02 8.64
N LEU A 508 13.05 -1.04 7.76
CA LEU A 508 14.07 -1.04 6.70
C LEU A 508 15.41 -0.47 7.20
N GLY A 509 15.35 0.50 8.10
CA GLY A 509 16.49 1.23 8.66
C GLY A 509 16.10 2.66 9.01
N ASP A 510 17.11 3.51 9.25
CA ASP A 510 16.91 4.90 9.64
C ASP A 510 17.87 5.86 8.91
N SER A 511 17.59 7.15 9.00
CA SER A 511 18.34 8.22 8.34
C SER A 511 19.75 8.47 8.90
N GLY A 512 20.13 7.76 9.96
CA GLY A 512 21.37 7.93 10.71
C GLY A 512 21.53 9.30 11.37
N GLY A 513 22.66 9.51 12.05
CA GLY A 513 22.98 10.76 12.76
C GLY A 513 23.08 12.02 11.88
N SER A 514 23.06 11.88 10.56
CA SER A 514 23.06 13.01 9.62
C SER A 514 21.72 13.74 9.52
N TYR A 515 20.63 13.10 9.96
CA TYR A 515 19.30 13.69 9.93
C TYR A 515 18.50 13.17 11.11
N LEU A 516 18.33 14.04 12.11
CA LEU A 516 17.61 13.76 13.35
C LEU A 516 16.34 14.61 13.35
N THR A 517 15.22 14.05 13.76
CA THR A 517 13.93 14.73 13.61
C THR A 517 12.89 14.17 14.58
N ALA A 518 11.94 15.02 14.97
CA ALA A 518 10.73 14.62 15.66
C ALA A 518 9.53 14.49 14.71
N SER A 519 9.58 15.26 13.62
CA SER A 519 8.53 15.71 12.70
C SER A 519 7.11 15.19 12.78
N TRP A 520 6.15 16.12 12.66
CA TRP A 520 4.71 15.85 12.71
C TRP A 520 4.04 15.66 11.33
N TYR A 521 4.38 16.50 10.35
CA TYR A 521 3.88 16.37 8.97
C TYR A 521 5.00 16.03 8.02
N ARG A 522 4.81 14.92 7.31
CA ARG A 522 5.74 14.36 6.32
C ARG A 522 4.99 13.96 5.04
N TRP A 523 5.73 13.93 3.94
CA TRP A 523 5.25 13.36 2.69
C TRP A 523 6.40 12.93 1.79
N PHE A 524 6.21 11.80 1.09
CA PHE A 524 7.08 11.38 0.01
C PHE A 524 6.91 12.24 -1.25
N LEU A 525 7.98 12.39 -2.04
CA LEU A 525 7.91 12.87 -3.42
C LEU A 525 8.94 12.16 -4.28
N ASP A 526 8.54 11.69 -5.47
CA ASP A 526 9.50 11.13 -6.43
C ASP A 526 10.47 12.23 -6.88
N GLY A 527 11.77 12.00 -6.66
CA GLY A 527 12.80 13.01 -6.90
C GLY A 527 13.00 13.36 -8.38
N SER A 528 12.51 12.51 -9.30
CA SER A 528 12.66 12.73 -10.75
C SER A 528 11.49 13.49 -11.38
N ASN A 529 10.25 13.31 -10.91
CA ASN A 529 9.10 14.09 -11.40
C ASN A 529 8.79 15.33 -10.53
N ALA A 530 9.10 15.29 -9.23
CA ALA A 530 8.75 16.29 -8.23
C ALA A 530 7.25 16.67 -8.22
N THR A 531 6.35 15.76 -8.60
CA THR A 531 4.90 15.99 -8.74
C THR A 531 4.02 14.94 -8.10
N SER A 532 4.57 13.78 -7.71
CA SER A 532 3.76 12.67 -7.20
C SER A 532 4.39 11.97 -6.00
N SER A 533 3.52 11.66 -5.03
CA SER A 533 3.82 10.87 -3.84
C SER A 533 3.37 9.40 -3.98
N SER A 534 2.71 9.03 -5.07
CA SER A 534 2.05 7.71 -5.18
C SER A 534 3.01 6.55 -5.43
N ILE A 535 4.07 6.79 -6.20
CA ILE A 535 5.12 5.82 -6.51
C ILE A 535 6.44 6.56 -6.55
N VAL A 536 7.43 6.01 -5.86
CA VAL A 536 8.81 6.51 -5.86
C VAL A 536 9.78 5.46 -6.40
N GLY A 537 10.94 5.92 -6.86
CA GLY A 537 12.07 5.04 -7.12
C GLY A 537 12.95 4.82 -5.89
N LYS A 538 14.08 4.15 -6.11
CA LYS A 538 15.14 3.88 -5.12
C LYS A 538 15.53 5.07 -4.23
N SER A 539 15.48 6.27 -4.82
CA SER A 539 15.76 7.52 -4.14
C SER A 539 14.57 8.46 -4.26
N PHE A 540 14.20 9.11 -3.17
CA PHE A 540 13.05 9.99 -3.06
C PHE A 540 13.33 11.18 -2.15
N ARG A 541 12.48 12.19 -2.20
CA ARG A 541 12.48 13.30 -1.24
C ARG A 541 11.50 12.96 -0.14
N SER A 542 11.98 13.04 1.09
CA SER A 542 11.20 12.87 2.32
C SER A 542 11.05 14.25 2.94
N TYR A 543 9.85 14.82 2.81
CA TYR A 543 9.55 16.16 3.28
C TYR A 543 9.18 16.17 4.76
N CYS A 544 9.40 17.31 5.38
CA CYS A 544 9.06 17.59 6.76
C CYS A 544 8.62 19.06 6.86
N ALA A 545 7.48 19.31 7.50
CA ALA A 545 6.99 20.67 7.74
C ALA A 545 7.41 21.22 9.11
N TYR A 546 7.22 20.44 10.18
CA TYR A 546 7.49 20.84 11.57
C TYR A 546 8.46 19.86 12.22
N GLY A 547 9.27 20.31 13.18
CA GLY A 547 10.15 19.44 13.96
C GLY A 547 11.23 18.73 13.12
N CYS A 548 11.68 19.40 12.06
CA CYS A 548 12.68 18.89 11.12
C CYS A 548 14.10 18.95 11.71
N ASN A 549 15.11 18.66 10.90
CA ASN A 549 16.49 18.57 11.37
C ASN A 549 16.96 19.86 12.05
N ASN A 550 17.55 19.72 13.24
CA ASN A 550 17.95 20.83 14.12
C ASN A 550 16.79 21.78 14.51
N GLY A 551 15.57 21.26 14.57
CA GLY A 551 14.37 22.05 14.91
C GLY A 551 13.96 23.03 13.81
N SER A 552 14.43 22.82 12.57
CA SER A 552 13.98 23.64 11.44
C SER A 552 12.53 23.35 11.09
N TYR A 553 11.94 24.28 10.34
CA TYR A 553 10.68 24.08 9.64
C TYR A 553 11.00 23.86 8.16
N GLU A 554 10.12 23.16 7.45
CA GLU A 554 10.12 23.11 5.98
C GLU A 554 11.42 22.67 5.31
N GLN A 555 11.68 21.38 5.39
CA GLN A 555 12.85 20.77 4.78
C GLN A 555 12.48 19.47 4.11
N TYR A 556 13.21 19.09 3.06
CA TYR A 556 13.23 17.70 2.63
C TYR A 556 14.64 17.12 2.71
N ALA A 557 14.71 15.82 3.02
CA ALA A 557 15.91 15.02 2.91
C ALA A 557 15.83 14.18 1.62
N ASN A 558 16.93 14.12 0.86
CA ASN A 558 17.03 13.13 -0.22
C ASN A 558 17.41 11.79 0.40
N ILE A 559 16.50 10.83 0.37
CA ILE A 559 16.68 9.52 0.99
C ILE A 559 16.92 8.50 -0.11
N THR A 560 17.79 7.53 0.17
CA THR A 560 17.99 6.37 -0.69
C THR A 560 17.84 5.12 0.16
N VAL A 561 16.97 4.21 -0.28
CA VAL A 561 16.82 2.89 0.33
C VAL A 561 17.42 1.86 -0.61
N ASN A 562 18.55 1.27 -0.22
CA ASN A 562 19.16 0.18 -0.97
C ASN A 562 18.62 -1.17 -0.51
N THR A 563 18.67 -2.15 -1.41
CA THR A 563 18.44 -3.55 -1.06
C THR A 563 19.38 -4.49 -1.81
N SER A 564 19.70 -5.61 -1.17
CA SER A 564 20.41 -6.73 -1.81
C SER A 564 19.55 -7.53 -2.79
N ALA A 565 18.22 -7.35 -2.77
CA ALA A 565 17.30 -8.07 -3.64
C ALA A 565 16.23 -7.15 -4.25
N PRO A 566 16.60 -6.25 -5.20
CA PRO A 566 15.66 -5.34 -5.84
C PRO A 566 14.50 -6.06 -6.53
N ALA A 567 13.36 -5.38 -6.64
CA ALA A 567 12.23 -5.88 -7.41
C ALA A 567 12.60 -6.05 -8.89
N ALA A 568 12.14 -7.16 -9.46
CA ALA A 568 12.31 -7.48 -10.87
C ALA A 568 10.97 -7.94 -11.46
N PRO A 569 9.97 -7.05 -11.59
CA PRO A 569 8.68 -7.38 -12.19
C PRO A 569 8.78 -7.79 -13.67
N VAL A 570 9.92 -7.51 -14.31
CA VAL A 570 10.26 -7.94 -15.67
C VAL A 570 11.69 -8.44 -15.74
N GLU A 571 11.96 -9.41 -16.60
CA GLU A 571 13.33 -9.74 -17.01
C GLU A 571 13.86 -8.69 -17.99
N VAL A 572 14.91 -7.98 -17.57
CA VAL A 572 15.58 -6.95 -18.37
C VAL A 572 16.20 -7.57 -19.63
N GLY A 573 16.07 -6.88 -20.76
CA GLY A 573 16.62 -7.32 -22.04
C GLY A 573 15.79 -8.38 -22.78
N ALA A 574 14.85 -9.05 -22.09
CA ALA A 574 13.91 -9.96 -22.75
C ALA A 574 12.91 -9.19 -23.63
N LYS A 575 12.49 -9.82 -24.73
CA LYS A 575 11.46 -9.31 -25.64
C LYS A 575 10.08 -9.71 -25.14
N TYR A 576 9.18 -8.75 -24.98
CA TYR A 576 7.81 -8.93 -24.53
C TYR A 576 6.80 -8.44 -25.56
N ARG A 577 5.67 -9.14 -25.62
CA ARG A 577 4.41 -8.63 -26.15
C ARG A 577 3.60 -8.08 -24.98
N ILE A 578 3.21 -6.82 -25.08
CA ILE A 578 2.36 -6.12 -24.12
C ILE A 578 0.93 -6.17 -24.65
N GLY A 579 0.04 -6.84 -23.92
CA GLY A 579 -1.37 -6.98 -24.33
C GLY A 579 -2.35 -6.76 -23.21
N SER A 580 -3.49 -6.14 -23.51
CA SER A 580 -4.59 -5.91 -22.57
C SER A 580 -5.47 -7.14 -22.44
N GLN A 581 -6.27 -7.20 -21.38
CA GLN A 581 -7.22 -8.30 -21.17
C GLN A 581 -8.31 -8.37 -22.25
N ASN A 582 -8.66 -7.26 -22.89
CA ASN A 582 -9.61 -7.23 -24.01
C ASN A 582 -8.98 -7.62 -25.38
N GLY A 583 -7.71 -8.05 -25.40
CA GLY A 583 -7.04 -8.56 -26.60
C GLY A 583 -6.32 -7.51 -27.46
N GLY A 584 -6.26 -6.26 -27.00
CA GLY A 584 -5.40 -5.23 -27.59
C GLY A 584 -3.92 -5.57 -27.43
N VAL A 585 -3.10 -5.17 -28.40
CA VAL A 585 -1.64 -5.36 -28.39
C VAL A 585 -0.98 -4.04 -28.70
N LEU A 586 -0.09 -3.60 -27.82
CA LEU A 586 0.69 -2.40 -28.02
C LEU A 586 1.65 -2.61 -29.19
N THR A 587 1.54 -1.75 -30.20
CA THR A 587 2.31 -1.83 -31.44
C THR A 587 2.77 -0.42 -31.83
N GLN A 588 4.01 -0.27 -32.29
CA GLN A 588 4.42 0.95 -32.99
C GLN A 588 3.91 0.90 -34.42
N MET A 589 3.20 1.94 -34.87
CA MET A 589 2.75 2.03 -36.26
C MET A 589 3.95 2.27 -37.19
N SER A 590 4.09 1.41 -38.19
CA SER A 590 5.23 1.42 -39.13
C SER A 590 5.49 2.81 -39.70
N SER A 591 6.76 3.23 -39.68
CA SER A 591 7.22 4.51 -40.23
C SER A 591 6.63 5.75 -39.54
N THR A 592 6.10 5.61 -38.32
CA THR A 592 5.60 6.72 -37.51
C THR A 592 6.07 6.58 -36.06
N SER A 593 5.94 7.66 -35.27
CA SER A 593 6.14 7.63 -33.82
C SER A 593 4.88 7.20 -33.04
N ALA A 594 3.78 6.86 -33.71
CA ALA A 594 2.53 6.54 -33.02
C ALA A 594 2.59 5.16 -32.35
N ALA A 595 2.27 5.12 -31.05
CA ALA A 595 1.93 3.88 -30.34
C ALA A 595 0.44 3.62 -30.48
N VAL A 596 0.07 2.42 -30.93
CA VAL A 596 -1.31 2.04 -31.23
C VAL A 596 -1.69 0.68 -30.63
N SER A 597 -2.99 0.47 -30.47
CA SER A 597 -3.57 -0.80 -30.00
C SER A 597 -4.06 -1.60 -31.19
N SER A 598 -3.31 -2.63 -31.59
CA SER A 598 -3.67 -3.50 -32.71
C SER A 598 -4.39 -4.77 -32.24
N ARG A 599 -5.53 -5.13 -32.87
CA ARG A 599 -6.21 -6.41 -32.63
C ARG A 599 -5.69 -7.49 -33.58
N GLY A 600 -5.28 -8.64 -33.04
CA GLY A 600 -5.04 -9.87 -33.81
C GLY A 600 -3.85 -9.87 -34.78
N LYS A 601 -3.07 -8.78 -34.91
CA LYS A 601 -1.84 -8.77 -35.72
C LYS A 601 -0.72 -9.47 -34.91
N GLY A 602 -0.36 -10.66 -35.40
CA GLY A 602 0.56 -11.60 -34.76
C GLY A 602 2.00 -11.10 -34.62
N ASN A 603 2.80 -11.92 -33.93
CA ASN A 603 4.21 -11.80 -33.54
C ASN A 603 5.14 -11.05 -34.52
N SER A 604 5.01 -9.73 -34.62
CA SER A 604 5.90 -8.87 -35.40
C SER A 604 6.86 -8.13 -34.47
N ASN A 605 8.01 -7.71 -34.97
CA ASN A 605 8.94 -6.90 -34.16
C ASN A 605 8.35 -5.51 -33.83
N TRP A 606 7.34 -5.03 -34.58
CA TRP A 606 6.62 -3.79 -34.28
C TRP A 606 5.75 -3.89 -33.02
N SER A 607 5.33 -5.10 -32.65
CA SER A 607 4.59 -5.43 -31.42
C SER A 607 5.50 -6.03 -30.33
N GLY A 608 6.83 -5.94 -30.52
CA GLY A 608 7.83 -6.40 -29.55
C GLY A 608 8.41 -5.24 -28.76
N TRP A 609 8.53 -5.41 -27.45
CA TRP A 609 9.01 -4.39 -26.53
C TRP A 609 10.08 -4.96 -25.61
N ILE A 610 11.14 -4.20 -25.36
CA ILE A 610 12.27 -4.60 -24.51
C ILE A 610 12.36 -3.61 -23.35
N PHE A 611 12.37 -4.14 -22.13
CA PHE A 611 12.54 -3.36 -20.91
C PHE A 611 14.03 -3.23 -20.59
N SER A 612 14.44 -2.02 -20.20
CA SER A 612 15.77 -1.74 -19.64
C SER A 612 15.60 -1.05 -18.30
N SER A 613 16.24 -1.58 -17.27
CA SER A 613 16.23 -0.96 -15.94
C SER A 613 17.01 0.34 -15.97
N ASN A 614 16.47 1.38 -15.32
CA ASN A 614 17.18 2.63 -15.05
C ASN A 614 17.94 2.57 -13.71
N GLY A 615 17.86 1.45 -12.98
CA GLY A 615 18.58 1.21 -11.72
C GLY A 615 17.85 1.64 -10.45
N ASP A 616 16.66 2.22 -10.57
CA ASP A 616 15.88 2.80 -9.47
C ASP A 616 14.45 2.26 -9.38
N GLY A 617 14.16 1.13 -10.03
CA GLY A 617 12.81 0.56 -10.11
C GLY A 617 11.99 1.03 -11.31
N SER A 618 12.41 2.10 -11.98
CA SER A 618 11.83 2.53 -13.26
C SER A 618 12.51 1.83 -14.46
N TYR A 619 11.80 1.78 -15.57
CA TYR A 619 12.23 1.14 -16.80
C TYR A 619 12.03 2.04 -18.02
N THR A 620 13.01 2.01 -18.92
CA THR A 620 12.82 2.43 -20.30
C THR A 620 12.22 1.27 -21.11
N ILE A 621 11.16 1.53 -21.87
CA ILE A 621 10.51 0.54 -22.74
C ILE A 621 10.83 0.86 -24.21
N ARG A 622 11.60 -0.01 -24.89
CA ARG A 622 12.00 0.18 -26.29
C ARG A 622 11.26 -0.73 -27.26
N ASN A 623 10.88 -0.21 -28.41
CA ASN A 623 10.36 -1.05 -29.49
C ASN A 623 11.49 -1.94 -30.05
N ALA A 624 11.21 -3.23 -30.23
CA ALA A 624 12.21 -4.20 -30.67
C ALA A 624 12.61 -4.05 -32.15
N LYS A 625 11.81 -3.35 -32.96
CA LYS A 625 12.13 -3.10 -34.37
C LYS A 625 12.98 -1.83 -34.56
N THR A 626 12.61 -0.74 -33.92
CA THR A 626 13.23 0.57 -34.12
C THR A 626 14.29 0.92 -33.07
N GLY A 627 14.22 0.29 -31.89
CA GLY A 627 15.05 0.66 -30.73
C GLY A 627 14.61 1.97 -30.06
N GLU A 628 13.51 2.56 -30.50
CA GLU A 628 12.97 3.83 -30.00
C GLU A 628 12.17 3.61 -28.71
N ARG A 629 12.05 4.65 -27.88
CA ARG A 629 11.49 4.60 -26.52
C ARG A 629 10.03 5.05 -26.50
N LEU A 630 9.18 4.30 -25.81
CA LEU A 630 7.81 4.68 -25.52
C LEU A 630 7.77 5.74 -24.40
N GLY A 631 7.00 6.81 -24.57
CA GLY A 631 6.84 7.83 -23.55
C GLY A 631 5.85 8.94 -23.91
N VAL A 632 5.75 9.94 -23.05
CA VAL A 632 5.07 11.23 -23.29
C VAL A 632 6.11 12.36 -23.27
N ASP A 633 5.83 13.53 -23.84
CA ASP A 633 6.77 14.65 -23.83
C ASP A 633 6.82 15.30 -22.43
N SER A 634 7.92 15.12 -21.72
CA SER A 634 8.12 15.79 -20.41
C SER A 634 8.63 17.23 -20.51
N GLY A 635 8.79 17.78 -21.73
CA GLY A 635 9.09 19.19 -21.96
C GLY A 635 7.87 20.11 -21.83
N THR A 636 6.67 19.56 -21.70
CA THR A 636 5.41 20.30 -21.58
C THR A 636 4.47 19.66 -20.56
N THR A 637 3.81 20.49 -19.75
CA THR A 637 2.82 20.01 -18.76
C THR A 637 1.52 19.51 -19.41
N LYS A 638 1.28 19.80 -20.69
CA LYS A 638 0.11 19.31 -21.42
C LYS A 638 0.13 17.79 -21.60
N ASP A 639 1.31 17.20 -21.68
CA ASP A 639 1.48 15.78 -22.02
C ASP A 639 1.40 14.86 -20.79
N ARG A 640 1.19 15.43 -19.59
CA ARG A 640 0.72 14.69 -18.41
C ARG A 640 -0.79 14.77 -18.18
N ALA A 641 -1.55 15.38 -19.10
CA ALA A 641 -3.00 15.36 -19.06
C ALA A 641 -3.57 13.95 -19.26
N TRP A 642 -4.82 13.75 -18.86
CA TRP A 642 -5.53 12.50 -19.14
C TRP A 642 -5.81 12.38 -20.63
N GLY A 643 -5.62 11.17 -21.17
CA GLY A 643 -5.86 10.89 -22.58
C GLY A 643 -4.68 11.21 -23.51
N THR A 644 -3.53 11.65 -22.98
CA THR A 644 -2.33 11.87 -23.80
C THR A 644 -1.90 10.57 -24.48
N ALA A 645 -1.76 10.61 -25.80
CA ALA A 645 -1.26 9.47 -26.57
C ALA A 645 0.27 9.38 -26.43
N PRO A 646 0.83 8.28 -25.89
CA PRO A 646 2.27 8.12 -25.86
C PRO A 646 2.83 7.95 -27.28
N THR A 647 4.04 8.43 -27.48
CA THR A 647 4.78 8.30 -28.73
C THR A 647 6.01 7.42 -28.54
N VAL A 648 6.55 6.92 -29.64
CA VAL A 648 7.77 6.15 -29.72
C VAL A 648 8.83 7.02 -30.40
N THR A 649 9.82 7.46 -29.63
CA THR A 649 10.79 8.49 -30.04
C THR A 649 12.24 8.02 -29.90
N ALA A 650 13.16 8.68 -30.60
CA ALA A 650 14.55 8.28 -30.68
C ALA A 650 15.21 8.11 -29.29
N ALA A 651 16.03 7.06 -29.15
CA ALA A 651 16.79 6.77 -27.94
C ALA A 651 18.10 7.58 -27.87
N THR A 652 18.02 8.91 -28.03
CA THR A 652 19.19 9.81 -27.94
C THR A 652 19.44 10.21 -26.49
N GLY A 653 20.63 9.93 -25.96
CA GLY A 653 21.01 10.31 -24.59
C GLY A 653 20.28 9.50 -23.50
N ALA A 654 20.30 10.02 -22.26
CA ALA A 654 19.55 9.46 -21.14
C ALA A 654 18.03 9.54 -21.39
N PRO A 655 17.21 8.62 -20.85
CA PRO A 655 15.76 8.76 -20.91
C PRO A 655 15.32 10.04 -20.21
N THR A 656 14.35 10.75 -20.78
CA THR A 656 13.63 11.79 -20.04
C THR A 656 12.64 11.12 -19.09
N VAL A 657 12.20 11.81 -18.02
CA VAL A 657 11.20 11.28 -17.08
C VAL A 657 9.89 10.85 -17.77
N GLY A 658 9.54 11.48 -18.90
CA GLY A 658 8.39 11.08 -19.73
C GLY A 658 8.58 9.76 -20.49
N GLN A 659 9.82 9.29 -20.65
CA GLN A 659 10.18 7.99 -21.25
C GLN A 659 10.41 6.88 -20.20
N GLU A 660 10.19 7.17 -18.92
CA GLU A 660 10.37 6.22 -17.82
C GLU A 660 9.02 5.68 -17.34
N TRP A 661 9.00 4.39 -17.04
CA TRP A 661 7.79 3.67 -16.66
C TRP A 661 8.03 2.81 -15.43
N PHE A 662 7.13 2.84 -14.47
CA PHE A 662 7.04 1.84 -13.42
C PHE A 662 6.19 0.65 -13.89
N VAL A 663 6.63 -0.56 -13.56
CA VAL A 663 5.85 -1.79 -13.77
C VAL A 663 5.24 -2.19 -12.45
N VAL A 664 3.96 -1.90 -12.25
CA VAL A 664 3.25 -2.16 -11.00
C VAL A 664 2.40 -3.43 -11.15
N PRO A 665 2.69 -4.52 -10.41
CA PRO A 665 1.84 -5.69 -10.40
C PRO A 665 0.45 -5.36 -9.86
N THR A 666 -0.60 -5.85 -10.52
CA THR A 666 -1.95 -5.77 -9.94
C THR A 666 -2.14 -6.89 -8.93
N VAL A 667 -2.85 -6.61 -7.85
CA VAL A 667 -3.05 -7.55 -6.75
C VAL A 667 -4.52 -7.92 -6.58
N ASN A 668 -4.79 -9.05 -5.94
CA ASN A 668 -6.11 -9.34 -5.42
C ASN A 668 -6.33 -8.52 -4.14
N PRO A 669 -7.36 -7.68 -4.04
CA PRO A 669 -7.52 -6.76 -2.91
C PRO A 669 -7.84 -7.44 -1.57
N THR A 670 -8.31 -8.69 -1.59
CA THR A 670 -8.59 -9.45 -0.37
C THR A 670 -7.32 -10.06 0.20
N THR A 671 -6.47 -10.63 -0.66
CA THR A 671 -5.29 -11.40 -0.25
C THR A 671 -3.97 -10.64 -0.39
N GLY A 672 -3.96 -9.54 -1.13
CA GLY A 672 -2.76 -8.76 -1.41
C GLY A 672 -1.80 -9.41 -2.41
N LEU A 673 -2.10 -10.62 -2.88
CA LEU A 673 -1.21 -11.39 -3.74
C LEU A 673 -1.31 -10.92 -5.20
N PRO A 674 -0.19 -10.90 -5.95
CA PRO A 674 -0.22 -10.57 -7.37
C PRO A 674 -1.14 -11.52 -8.15
N ASN A 675 -2.01 -10.96 -8.99
CA ASN A 675 -3.03 -11.70 -9.75
C ASN A 675 -2.63 -11.99 -11.20
N GLY A 676 -1.38 -11.69 -11.58
CA GLY A 676 -0.80 -11.95 -12.89
C GLY A 676 -0.96 -10.82 -13.92
N GLY A 677 -1.68 -9.74 -13.58
CA GLY A 677 -1.71 -8.50 -14.35
C GLY A 677 -0.65 -7.50 -13.90
N VAL A 678 -0.36 -6.52 -14.76
CA VAL A 678 0.45 -5.35 -14.43
C VAL A 678 -0.20 -4.07 -14.96
N ARG A 679 0.17 -2.94 -14.37
CA ARG A 679 -0.04 -1.60 -14.92
C ARG A 679 1.32 -1.00 -15.26
N LEU A 680 1.41 -0.37 -16.42
CA LEU A 680 2.57 0.45 -16.78
C LEU A 680 2.22 1.89 -16.42
N VAL A 681 2.88 2.44 -15.40
CA VAL A 681 2.65 3.81 -14.92
C VAL A 681 3.75 4.70 -15.48
N ASN A 682 3.38 5.74 -16.21
CA ASN A 682 4.35 6.71 -16.72
C ASN A 682 4.84 7.60 -15.57
N ARG A 683 6.16 7.69 -15.38
CA ARG A 683 6.74 8.39 -14.22
C ARG A 683 6.45 9.88 -14.19
N TYR A 684 6.42 10.54 -15.36
CA TYR A 684 6.14 11.98 -15.46
C TYR A 684 4.69 12.33 -15.11
N SER A 685 3.74 11.58 -15.65
CA SER A 685 2.30 11.88 -15.48
C SER A 685 1.65 11.20 -14.28
N GLY A 686 2.24 10.11 -13.76
CA GLY A 686 1.60 9.27 -12.75
C GLY A 686 0.43 8.44 -13.28
N LEU A 687 0.17 8.48 -14.59
CA LEU A 687 -0.96 7.83 -15.24
C LEU A 687 -0.59 6.46 -15.82
N VAL A 688 -1.58 5.57 -15.94
CA VAL A 688 -1.39 4.21 -16.47
C VAL A 688 -1.58 4.16 -17.98
N LEU A 689 -0.89 3.26 -18.65
CA LEU A 689 -1.09 2.96 -20.06
C LEU A 689 -2.44 2.24 -20.27
N GLY A 690 -3.34 2.85 -21.02
CA GLY A 690 -4.60 2.24 -21.47
C GLY A 690 -4.64 2.01 -22.98
N MET A 691 -5.26 0.91 -23.38
CA MET A 691 -5.42 0.50 -24.79
C MET A 691 -6.90 0.42 -25.16
N SER A 692 -7.52 1.58 -25.39
CA SER A 692 -8.98 1.74 -25.57
C SER A 692 -9.51 1.02 -26.81
N SER A 693 -10.73 0.49 -26.72
CA SER A 693 -11.45 -0.10 -27.87
C SER A 693 -12.55 0.77 -28.49
N GLY A 694 -12.71 2.02 -28.04
CA GLY A 694 -13.73 2.96 -28.56
C GLY A 694 -13.28 3.93 -29.66
N ARG A 695 -11.96 4.05 -29.89
CA ARG A 695 -11.35 4.78 -31.01
C ARG A 695 -10.43 3.78 -31.70
N THR A 696 -10.67 3.49 -32.98
CA THR A 696 -9.83 2.57 -33.77
C THR A 696 -8.35 2.89 -33.52
N ASP A 697 -7.60 1.92 -32.99
CA ASP A 697 -6.14 1.97 -32.76
C ASP A 697 -5.62 2.86 -31.59
N ALA A 698 -6.46 3.35 -30.67
CA ALA A 698 -6.03 4.30 -29.63
C ALA A 698 -5.27 3.69 -28.43
N VAL A 699 -4.17 4.35 -28.05
CA VAL A 699 -3.39 4.14 -26.80
C VAL A 699 -3.27 5.49 -26.11
N ALA A 700 -3.42 5.53 -24.79
CA ALA A 700 -3.31 6.77 -24.02
C ALA A 700 -2.84 6.52 -22.59
N THR A 701 -2.30 7.56 -21.94
CA THR A 701 -2.12 7.60 -20.48
C THR A 701 -3.41 8.08 -19.81
N THR A 702 -3.87 7.36 -18.79
CA THR A 702 -5.18 7.58 -18.14
C THR A 702 -5.09 7.31 -16.64
N PRO A 703 -5.99 7.85 -15.79
CA PRO A 703 -6.07 7.45 -14.40
C PRO A 703 -6.28 5.96 -14.23
N ALA A 704 -5.66 5.39 -13.20
CA ALA A 704 -5.78 3.98 -12.90
C ALA A 704 -7.21 3.64 -12.42
N ARG A 705 -7.88 2.68 -13.07
CA ARG A 705 -9.27 2.31 -12.76
C ARG A 705 -9.44 0.85 -12.43
N THR A 706 -10.11 0.54 -11.32
CA THR A 706 -10.54 -0.83 -10.96
C THR A 706 -12.05 -1.05 -11.11
N TRP A 707 -12.75 -0.05 -11.64
CA TRP A 707 -14.16 -0.10 -12.04
C TRP A 707 -14.32 0.51 -13.44
N ASN A 708 -15.39 0.13 -14.14
CA ASN A 708 -15.78 0.79 -15.39
C ASN A 708 -16.72 1.94 -15.06
N ASP A 709 -16.52 3.10 -15.70
CA ASP A 709 -17.44 4.21 -15.60
C ASP A 709 -18.82 3.82 -16.17
N ALA A 710 -19.87 4.10 -15.39
CA ALA A 710 -21.26 3.87 -15.81
C ALA A 710 -21.95 5.16 -16.30
N THR A 711 -21.34 6.34 -16.09
CA THR A 711 -21.96 7.65 -16.34
C THR A 711 -21.50 8.33 -17.63
N ASN A 712 -20.34 7.96 -18.19
CA ASN A 712 -19.76 8.51 -19.43
C ASN A 712 -19.60 10.04 -19.41
N THR A 713 -19.28 10.62 -18.24
CA THR A 713 -19.29 12.07 -18.00
C THR A 713 -18.00 12.78 -18.39
N VAL A 714 -16.89 12.05 -18.44
CA VAL A 714 -15.60 12.48 -19.02
C VAL A 714 -15.34 11.58 -20.24
N ASP A 715 -14.86 12.16 -21.35
CA ASP A 715 -14.48 11.49 -22.61
C ASP A 715 -14.12 10.01 -22.41
N SER A 716 -14.76 9.10 -23.14
CA SER A 716 -14.73 7.64 -22.88
C SER A 716 -13.31 7.12 -22.56
N MET A 717 -13.00 7.00 -21.27
CA MET A 717 -11.72 6.52 -20.78
C MET A 717 -11.62 5.00 -20.97
N PRO A 718 -10.39 4.44 -21.02
CA PRO A 718 -10.22 2.99 -21.19
C PRO A 718 -10.91 2.21 -20.05
N LEU A 719 -11.57 1.11 -20.40
CA LEU A 719 -12.13 0.15 -19.46
C LEU A 719 -11.03 -0.46 -18.57
N VAL A 720 -11.39 -1.04 -17.42
CA VAL A 720 -10.43 -1.75 -16.55
C VAL A 720 -9.63 -2.80 -17.33
N SER A 721 -10.31 -3.57 -18.18
CA SER A 721 -9.71 -4.61 -19.03
C SER A 721 -8.73 -4.06 -20.07
N GLU A 722 -8.69 -2.75 -20.29
CA GLU A 722 -7.83 -2.05 -21.25
C GLU A 722 -6.58 -1.46 -20.60
N GLN A 723 -6.56 -1.36 -19.26
CA GLN A 723 -5.45 -0.82 -18.47
C GLN A 723 -4.69 -1.91 -17.70
N VAL A 724 -5.31 -3.07 -17.47
CA VAL A 724 -4.62 -4.24 -16.90
C VAL A 724 -3.95 -5.02 -18.02
N LEU A 725 -2.63 -5.06 -17.98
CA LEU A 725 -1.78 -5.57 -19.04
C LEU A 725 -1.17 -6.94 -18.67
N SER A 726 -0.88 -7.72 -19.69
CA SER A 726 -0.10 -8.94 -19.63
C SER A 726 1.21 -8.75 -20.39
N LEU A 727 2.30 -9.21 -19.78
CA LEU A 727 3.63 -9.20 -20.38
C LEU A 727 3.98 -10.64 -20.77
N LYS A 728 3.84 -10.97 -22.06
CA LYS A 728 4.16 -12.30 -22.58
C LYS A 728 5.50 -12.28 -23.26
N ARG A 729 6.43 -13.11 -22.80
CA ARG A 729 7.73 -13.28 -23.47
C ARG A 729 7.53 -13.94 -24.84
N TYR A 730 8.33 -13.52 -25.80
CA TYR A 730 8.41 -14.13 -27.13
C TYR A 730 9.13 -15.47 -27.11
#